data_AF-A0A5M3X2P1-F1
#
_entry.id   AF-A0A5M3X2P1-F1
#
_cell.length_a   1.000
_cell.length_b   1.000
_cell.length_c   1.000
_cell.angle_alpha   90.00
_cell.angle_beta   90.00
_cell.angle_gamma   90.00
#
_symmetry.space_group_name_H-M   'P 1'
#
loop_
_entity.id
_entity.type
_entity.pdbx_description
1 polymer ?
#
loop_
_entity_poly.entity_id
_entity_poly.type
_entity_poly.pdbx_seq_one_letter_code
_entity_poly.pdbx_strand_id
1 'polypeptide(L)'
;MTDARSALTDLTERFWAWRLATTPRTRDDIPRVTRPAGWHPAWNAAAVNDGLRFLADIERQLDAIAPSRDAAVEVPRRLLGSATARVRWELEIVASWRRDPWFYLDQTIGHVFDALLPPGPFDAARSADLVERLRWIPATLDTARDNLADTATREFAELALRDSAAAPEQLQTSIDRLAPQLDREWATAAVTAAADAARALADWRSWLTERLATFAPHRPVGREAFGFFLHRVALLPWSTAEILALAAQERDRAEAFELFEGVRSGPPEWPPPPATAQDQSAAERAAELEVRAFYEERGLLSQPETLRHYRNLPLPDHLEPLRWLGVTDDLTDEHRLDQDGISYVPAPGPGLPYFYRANAADPRAGIIHEGVHYQQLARTWRHPDPAHRQFYDSVPNEGIAFYNEEMMLQAGLFEHAPLTRAIVYNFMRLRAIRVEVDVRLALGEIDIDGAARMLHELVPVDLETAREEAAFFAATPGQGLSYQVGKVQVLRLLADAARRARDGFDLRAFHDALWSDGNVPLAVQRLQLLGDAGDLLRADTLAGAGVDMRRFAEDLLDAITSGDVARVDRLYAADIRVWHNYDGVGRDKAESLDAVRRIGAHYDGFHATGVRIDPVPGGYVQRCVFRGRDRSTGAELAVDAMMHVEVRDGRVVRIEEYTDTAQGTVPEPATGPDAIGAGPRFRDGTGWEEQAGYSRAARQGGSIAVSGTTAHGPDGSALYPGDTYAQALECLRRAVAAVEELGGARTSVLRTRMLLAPGADWREASRAHAEVLGDVAPANSTYVVGSLIGADFLVEVEVDAEVSR
;
A
#
# COMPACT_ATOMS: atom_id res chain seq x y z
N MET A 1 -7.80 -20.27 15.03
CA MET A 1 -8.02 -19.83 13.63
C MET A 1 -9.50 -19.72 13.29
N THR A 2 -10.34 -20.72 13.60
CA THR A 2 -11.81 -20.66 13.41
C THR A 2 -12.47 -19.48 14.14
N ASP A 3 -11.98 -19.15 15.34
CA ASP A 3 -12.44 -18.03 16.17
C ASP A 3 -12.18 -16.66 15.53
N ALA A 4 -10.95 -16.42 15.05
CA ALA A 4 -10.57 -15.15 14.42
C ALA A 4 -11.33 -14.86 13.12
N ARG A 5 -11.54 -15.87 12.27
CA ARG A 5 -12.33 -15.70 11.02
C ARG A 5 -13.78 -15.34 11.33
N SER A 6 -14.41 -16.06 12.26
CA SER A 6 -15.79 -15.79 12.68
C SER A 6 -15.94 -14.39 13.29
N ALA A 7 -14.98 -13.97 14.11
CA ALA A 7 -14.97 -12.63 14.70
C ALA A 7 -14.85 -11.52 13.62
N LEU A 8 -13.96 -11.72 12.63
CA LEU A 8 -13.84 -10.76 11.52
C LEU A 8 -15.12 -10.67 10.68
N THR A 9 -15.80 -11.79 10.43
CA THR A 9 -17.08 -11.79 9.73
C THR A 9 -18.14 -10.97 10.50
N ASP A 10 -18.32 -11.22 11.80
CA ASP A 10 -19.26 -10.46 12.64
C ASP A 10 -18.94 -8.96 12.65
N LEU A 11 -17.67 -8.60 12.86
CA LEU A 11 -17.24 -7.21 12.87
C LEU A 11 -17.48 -6.52 11.52
N THR A 12 -17.20 -7.21 10.42
CA THR A 12 -17.38 -6.68 9.06
C THR A 12 -18.86 -6.45 8.77
N GLU A 13 -19.73 -7.41 9.08
CA GLU A 13 -21.18 -7.27 8.88
C GLU A 13 -21.76 -6.12 9.73
N ARG A 14 -21.39 -6.04 11.01
CA ARG A 14 -21.80 -4.95 11.89
C ARG A 14 -21.33 -3.59 11.39
N PHE A 15 -20.08 -3.49 10.96
CA PHE A 15 -19.51 -2.25 10.43
C PHE A 15 -20.26 -1.78 9.18
N TRP A 16 -20.47 -2.66 8.20
CA TRP A 16 -21.12 -2.27 6.94
C TRP A 16 -22.61 -1.99 7.11
N ALA A 17 -23.32 -2.73 7.96
CA ALA A 17 -24.71 -2.42 8.29
C ALA A 17 -24.84 -1.01 8.89
N TRP A 18 -23.91 -0.62 9.77
CA TRP A 18 -23.85 0.75 10.30
C TRP A 18 -23.45 1.76 9.22
N ARG A 19 -22.45 1.44 8.40
CA ARG A 19 -21.88 2.34 7.41
C ARG A 19 -22.86 2.69 6.28
N LEU A 20 -23.69 1.74 5.84
CA LEU A 20 -24.78 2.00 4.88
C LEU A 20 -25.73 3.14 5.33
N ALA A 21 -25.91 3.31 6.64
CA ALA A 21 -26.73 4.38 7.21
C ALA A 21 -25.94 5.67 7.54
N THR A 22 -24.60 5.65 7.54
CA THR A 22 -23.80 6.79 8.02
C THR A 22 -22.80 7.34 7.01
N THR A 23 -22.56 6.66 5.88
CA THR A 23 -21.73 7.18 4.79
C THR A 23 -22.29 8.51 4.29
N PRO A 24 -21.49 9.58 4.21
CA PRO A 24 -21.92 10.82 3.56
C PRO A 24 -22.17 10.61 2.07
N ARG A 25 -23.09 11.39 1.51
CA ARG A 25 -23.22 11.49 0.05
C ARG A 25 -22.02 12.25 -0.49
N THR A 26 -21.48 11.79 -1.62
CA THR A 26 -20.41 12.47 -2.37
C THR A 26 -20.84 12.70 -3.81
N ARG A 27 -20.13 13.56 -4.54
CA ARG A 27 -20.35 13.76 -5.99
C ARG A 27 -19.84 12.61 -6.86
N ASP A 28 -18.98 11.76 -6.29
CA ASP A 28 -18.58 10.46 -6.86
C ASP A 28 -19.83 9.56 -6.97
N ASP A 29 -20.03 8.98 -8.14
CA ASP A 29 -21.16 8.14 -8.53
C ASP A 29 -20.96 6.65 -8.19
N ILE A 30 -19.71 6.21 -8.04
CA ILE A 30 -19.37 4.84 -7.65
C ILE A 30 -19.82 4.47 -6.22
N PRO A 31 -19.69 5.32 -5.19
CA PRO A 31 -20.12 5.01 -3.81
C PRO A 31 -21.62 5.10 -3.57
N ARG A 32 -22.48 5.26 -4.59
CA ARG A 32 -23.92 5.42 -4.36
C ARG A 32 -24.50 4.17 -3.69
N VAL A 33 -25.09 4.38 -2.50
CA VAL A 33 -25.66 3.31 -1.67
C VAL A 33 -27.19 3.41 -1.62
N THR A 34 -27.85 2.26 -1.67
CA THR A 34 -29.29 2.15 -1.41
C THR A 34 -29.55 2.37 0.07
N ARG A 35 -30.30 3.43 0.39
CA ARG A 35 -30.61 3.81 1.78
C ARG A 35 -31.86 3.07 2.28
N PRO A 36 -31.93 2.71 3.58
CA PRO A 36 -33.15 2.15 4.17
C PRO A 36 -34.34 3.11 4.07
N ALA A 37 -35.56 2.57 4.04
CA ALA A 37 -36.78 3.39 4.06
C ALA A 37 -36.84 4.26 5.34
N GLY A 38 -37.18 5.55 5.18
CA GLY A 38 -37.23 6.50 6.30
C GLY A 38 -35.88 6.98 6.82
N TRP A 39 -34.78 6.62 6.13
CA TRP A 39 -33.43 7.10 6.44
C TRP A 39 -33.28 8.58 6.11
N HIS A 40 -32.70 9.36 7.02
CA HIS A 40 -32.31 10.75 6.77
C HIS A 40 -30.87 11.01 7.25
N PRO A 41 -30.13 11.92 6.60
CA PRO A 41 -28.78 12.28 7.01
C PRO A 41 -28.80 13.02 8.35
N ALA A 42 -27.99 12.58 9.32
CA ALA A 42 -27.86 13.21 10.63
C ALA A 42 -26.43 13.68 10.88
N TRP A 43 -26.21 14.99 10.80
CA TRP A 43 -24.89 15.62 10.92
C TRP A 43 -24.69 16.45 12.18
N ASN A 44 -25.65 16.43 13.12
CA ASN A 44 -25.45 17.10 14.39
C ASN A 44 -24.32 16.44 15.21
N ALA A 45 -23.68 17.21 16.09
CA ALA A 45 -22.53 16.74 16.85
C ALA A 45 -22.80 15.46 17.67
N ALA A 46 -24.02 15.25 18.15
CA ALA A 46 -24.37 14.02 18.88
C ALA A 46 -24.31 12.79 17.95
N ALA A 47 -24.94 12.86 16.77
CA ALA A 47 -24.92 11.77 15.80
C ALA A 47 -23.48 11.41 15.35
N VAL A 48 -22.63 12.41 15.08
CA VAL A 48 -21.22 12.17 14.73
C VAL A 48 -20.46 11.53 15.88
N ASN A 49 -20.62 12.03 17.11
CA ASN A 49 -19.97 11.46 18.29
C ASN A 49 -20.43 10.03 18.59
N ASP A 50 -21.70 9.71 18.33
CA ASP A 50 -22.24 8.35 18.48
C ASP A 50 -21.59 7.41 17.46
N GLY A 51 -21.45 7.87 16.20
CA GLY A 51 -20.71 7.17 15.16
C GLY A 51 -19.25 6.91 15.53
N LEU A 52 -18.54 7.90 16.08
CA LEU A 52 -17.15 7.74 16.53
C LEU A 52 -17.01 6.76 17.71
N ARG A 53 -18.00 6.70 18.62
CA ARG A 53 -18.01 5.70 19.70
C ARG A 53 -18.25 4.28 19.18
N PHE A 54 -19.13 4.12 18.21
CA PHE A 54 -19.33 2.85 17.51
C PHE A 54 -18.04 2.41 16.79
N LEU A 55 -17.43 3.33 16.04
CA LEU A 55 -16.19 3.08 15.31
C LEU A 55 -15.07 2.62 16.25
N ALA A 56 -14.87 3.33 17.37
CA ALA A 56 -13.86 2.98 18.36
C ALA A 56 -14.12 1.60 19.00
N ASP A 57 -15.37 1.12 19.06
CA ASP A 57 -15.67 -0.24 19.51
C ASP A 57 -15.26 -1.31 18.49
N ILE A 58 -15.57 -1.07 17.20
CA ILE A 58 -15.12 -1.95 16.11
C ILE A 58 -13.60 -2.02 16.06
N GLU A 59 -12.91 -0.89 16.13
CA GLU A 59 -11.45 -0.82 16.10
C GLU A 59 -10.82 -1.57 17.29
N ARG A 60 -11.32 -1.39 18.51
CA ARG A 60 -10.81 -2.14 19.68
C ARG A 60 -10.95 -3.66 19.50
N GLN A 61 -12.07 -4.12 18.94
CA GLN A 61 -12.29 -5.55 18.70
C GLN A 61 -11.42 -6.07 17.55
N LEU A 62 -11.21 -5.26 16.51
CA LEU A 62 -10.30 -5.58 15.42
C LEU A 62 -8.84 -5.66 15.89
N ASP A 63 -8.40 -4.72 16.73
CA ASP A 63 -7.03 -4.68 17.28
C ASP A 63 -6.74 -5.88 18.19
N ALA A 64 -7.78 -6.49 18.79
CA ALA A 64 -7.64 -7.72 19.55
C ALA A 64 -7.34 -8.95 18.67
N ILE A 65 -7.55 -8.86 17.36
CA ILE A 65 -7.27 -9.92 16.39
C ILE A 65 -5.85 -9.75 15.86
N ALA A 66 -4.95 -10.64 16.30
CA ALA A 66 -3.55 -10.60 15.90
C ALA A 66 -3.36 -10.71 14.37
N PRO A 67 -2.36 -10.01 13.79
CA PRO A 67 -1.97 -10.22 12.40
C PRO A 67 -1.69 -11.70 12.10
N SER A 68 -1.99 -12.12 10.87
CA SER A 68 -1.87 -13.52 10.45
C SER A 68 -1.13 -13.66 9.13
N ARG A 69 -0.47 -14.81 8.92
CA ARG A 69 0.03 -15.22 7.59
C ARG A 69 -1.05 -15.85 6.72
N ASP A 70 -2.14 -16.29 7.33
CA ASP A 70 -3.29 -16.82 6.62
C ASP A 70 -4.05 -15.67 5.97
N ALA A 71 -4.03 -15.61 4.64
CA ALA A 71 -4.72 -14.57 3.87
C ALA A 71 -6.22 -14.51 4.18
N ALA A 72 -6.86 -15.63 4.52
CA ALA A 72 -8.27 -15.68 4.89
C ALA A 72 -8.57 -15.01 6.26
N VAL A 73 -7.55 -14.63 7.02
CA VAL A 73 -7.67 -13.79 8.23
C VAL A 73 -7.12 -12.39 7.95
N GLU A 74 -5.96 -12.31 7.32
CA GLU A 74 -5.27 -11.03 7.14
C GLU A 74 -5.98 -10.09 6.16
N VAL A 75 -6.59 -10.62 5.09
CA VAL A 75 -7.29 -9.80 4.09
C VAL A 75 -8.52 -9.10 4.70
N PRO A 76 -9.50 -9.81 5.31
CA PRO A 76 -10.62 -9.13 5.98
C PRO A 76 -10.18 -8.17 7.09
N ARG A 77 -9.13 -8.53 7.85
CA ARG A 77 -8.57 -7.67 8.89
C ARG A 77 -8.03 -6.35 8.32
N ARG A 78 -7.31 -6.41 7.19
CA ARG A 78 -6.77 -5.23 6.49
C ARG A 78 -7.87 -4.38 5.86
N LEU A 79 -8.86 -5.02 5.24
CA LEU A 79 -10.03 -4.34 4.67
C LEU A 79 -10.79 -3.55 5.73
N LEU A 80 -11.15 -4.20 6.84
CA LEU A 80 -11.88 -3.53 7.93
C LEU A 80 -11.04 -2.42 8.59
N GLY A 81 -9.73 -2.64 8.76
CA GLY A 81 -8.83 -1.60 9.29
C GLY A 81 -8.73 -0.38 8.37
N SER A 82 -8.68 -0.60 7.05
CA SER A 82 -8.66 0.46 6.04
C SER A 82 -10.00 1.21 5.96
N ALA A 83 -11.12 0.49 6.00
CA ALA A 83 -12.45 1.08 6.00
C ALA A 83 -12.77 1.87 7.28
N THR A 84 -12.32 1.40 8.45
CA THR A 84 -12.46 2.16 9.71
C THR A 84 -11.58 3.41 9.71
N ALA A 85 -10.34 3.33 9.20
CA ALA A 85 -9.49 4.49 8.98
C ALA A 85 -10.14 5.52 8.03
N ARG A 86 -10.85 5.07 6.99
CA ARG A 86 -11.60 5.96 6.09
C ARG A 86 -12.64 6.79 6.84
N VAL A 87 -13.35 6.18 7.79
CA VAL A 87 -14.35 6.90 8.60
C VAL A 87 -13.69 7.96 9.47
N ARG A 88 -12.53 7.67 10.10
CA ARG A 88 -11.77 8.69 10.85
C ARG A 88 -11.29 9.83 9.95
N TRP A 89 -10.80 9.49 8.76
CA TRP A 89 -10.40 10.46 7.75
C TRP A 89 -11.55 11.43 7.44
N GLU A 90 -12.76 10.93 7.23
CA GLU A 90 -13.92 11.75 6.92
C GLU A 90 -14.44 12.57 8.11
N LEU A 91 -14.58 11.96 9.28
CA LEU A 91 -15.28 12.56 10.42
C LEU A 91 -14.38 13.43 11.31
N GLU A 92 -13.10 13.08 11.46
CA GLU A 92 -12.17 13.73 12.38
C GLU A 92 -11.11 14.58 11.66
N ILE A 93 -10.55 14.08 10.56
CA ILE A 93 -9.39 14.72 9.91
C ILE A 93 -9.85 15.75 8.86
N VAL A 94 -10.59 15.31 7.85
CA VAL A 94 -11.19 16.21 6.84
C VAL A 94 -12.37 16.94 7.46
N ALA A 95 -13.20 16.24 8.24
CA ALA A 95 -14.30 16.80 9.01
C ALA A 95 -15.18 17.79 8.21
N SER A 96 -15.50 17.47 6.96
CA SER A 96 -16.26 18.37 6.05
C SER A 96 -17.55 18.85 6.69
N TRP A 97 -18.23 17.99 7.44
CA TRP A 97 -19.45 18.33 8.20
C TRP A 97 -19.29 19.55 9.14
N ARG A 98 -18.09 19.88 9.61
CA ARG A 98 -17.84 21.06 10.48
C ARG A 98 -17.38 22.30 9.73
N ARG A 99 -16.82 22.16 8.54
CA ARG A 99 -16.05 23.25 7.91
C ARG A 99 -16.39 23.54 6.46
N ASP A 100 -17.14 22.66 5.82
CA ASP A 100 -17.39 22.71 4.39
C ASP A 100 -18.88 22.99 4.12
N PRO A 101 -19.25 24.21 3.70
CA PRO A 101 -20.61 24.49 3.26
C PRO A 101 -21.04 23.69 2.01
N TRP A 102 -20.09 23.33 1.14
CA TRP A 102 -20.36 22.60 -0.10
C TRP A 102 -20.85 21.17 0.19
N PHE A 103 -20.30 20.54 1.24
CA PHE A 103 -20.77 19.26 1.79
C PHE A 103 -22.29 19.25 2.02
N TYR A 104 -22.88 20.34 2.51
CA TYR A 104 -24.31 20.40 2.80
C TYR A 104 -25.20 20.50 1.56
N LEU A 105 -24.67 20.89 0.39
CA LEU A 105 -25.38 20.71 -0.88
C LEU A 105 -25.51 19.23 -1.21
N ASP A 106 -24.44 18.47 -1.04
CA ASP A 106 -24.44 17.02 -1.25
C ASP A 106 -25.39 16.33 -0.26
N GLN A 107 -25.39 16.73 1.01
CA GLN A 107 -26.25 16.13 2.04
C GLN A 107 -27.71 16.60 1.99
N THR A 108 -28.08 17.47 1.04
CA THR A 108 -29.46 17.97 0.88
C THR A 108 -29.97 17.64 -0.53
N ILE A 109 -29.82 18.58 -1.46
CA ILE A 109 -30.29 18.44 -2.83
C ILE A 109 -29.55 17.32 -3.60
N GLY A 110 -28.31 16.98 -3.20
CA GLY A 110 -27.59 15.83 -3.74
C GLY A 110 -28.33 14.50 -3.52
N HIS A 111 -28.96 14.30 -2.37
CA HIS A 111 -29.79 13.12 -2.12
C HIS A 111 -31.08 13.08 -2.94
N VAL A 112 -31.62 14.26 -3.29
CA VAL A 112 -32.76 14.36 -4.22
C VAL A 112 -32.30 13.96 -5.61
N PHE A 113 -31.17 14.51 -6.06
CA PHE A 113 -30.56 14.15 -7.35
C PHE A 113 -30.34 12.65 -7.49
N ASP A 114 -29.72 12.00 -6.49
CA ASP A 114 -29.48 10.55 -6.56
C ASP A 114 -30.79 9.74 -6.68
N ALA A 115 -31.89 10.19 -6.06
CA ALA A 115 -33.20 9.53 -6.14
C ALA A 115 -33.90 9.70 -7.51
N LEU A 116 -33.47 10.67 -8.31
CA LEU A 116 -33.98 10.93 -9.66
C LEU A 116 -33.24 10.12 -10.74
N LEU A 117 -32.04 9.61 -10.45
CA LEU A 117 -31.22 8.91 -11.43
C LEU A 117 -31.84 7.60 -11.93
N PRO A 118 -32.40 6.70 -11.08
CA PRO A 118 -32.96 5.46 -11.60
C PRO A 118 -34.07 5.71 -12.63
N PRO A 119 -34.13 4.98 -13.76
CA PRO A 119 -35.21 5.12 -14.72
C PRO A 119 -36.60 4.92 -14.07
N GLY A 120 -37.64 5.51 -14.68
CA GLY A 120 -39.02 5.30 -14.23
C GLY A 120 -39.48 3.85 -14.37
N PRO A 121 -40.65 3.49 -13.82
CA PRO A 121 -41.67 4.39 -13.27
C PRO A 121 -41.37 4.89 -11.84
N PHE A 122 -41.96 6.03 -11.48
CA PHE A 122 -41.98 6.54 -10.11
C PHE A 122 -43.25 6.05 -9.41
N ASP A 123 -43.20 4.83 -8.88
CA ASP A 123 -44.32 4.25 -8.13
C ASP A 123 -44.58 4.99 -6.80
N ALA A 124 -45.59 4.56 -6.06
CA ALA A 124 -45.97 5.18 -4.79
C ALA A 124 -44.83 5.19 -3.75
N ALA A 125 -44.04 4.11 -3.67
CA ALA A 125 -42.95 4.01 -2.70
C ALA A 125 -41.82 4.97 -3.04
N ARG A 126 -41.40 5.02 -4.31
CA ARG A 126 -40.37 5.94 -4.79
C ARG A 126 -40.83 7.40 -4.73
N SER A 127 -42.09 7.67 -5.04
CA SER A 127 -42.67 9.01 -4.92
C SER A 127 -42.70 9.48 -3.46
N ALA A 128 -43.06 8.61 -2.51
CA ALA A 128 -43.03 8.92 -1.09
C ALA A 128 -41.61 9.20 -0.58
N ASP A 129 -40.62 8.37 -0.95
CA ASP A 129 -39.20 8.56 -0.58
C ASP A 129 -38.66 9.91 -1.07
N LEU A 130 -38.98 10.30 -2.30
CA LEU A 130 -38.61 11.60 -2.86
C LEU A 130 -39.20 12.76 -2.04
N VAL A 131 -40.47 12.67 -1.65
CA VAL A 131 -41.13 13.69 -0.81
C VAL A 131 -40.46 13.82 0.54
N GLU A 132 -40.10 12.70 1.17
CA GLU A 132 -39.42 12.70 2.46
C GLU A 132 -38.03 13.35 2.36
N ARG A 133 -37.24 13.02 1.33
CA ARG A 133 -35.94 13.68 1.08
C ARG A 133 -36.06 15.19 0.97
N LEU A 134 -37.07 15.68 0.25
CA LEU A 134 -37.34 17.12 0.12
C LEU A 134 -37.70 17.75 1.48
N ARG A 135 -38.50 17.07 2.30
CA ARG A 135 -38.96 17.56 3.61
C ARG A 135 -37.85 17.71 4.63
N TRP A 136 -36.75 16.98 4.53
CA TRP A 136 -35.66 17.08 5.50
C TRP A 136 -34.63 18.16 5.17
N ILE A 137 -34.62 18.69 3.93
CA ILE A 137 -33.68 19.73 3.50
C ILE A 137 -33.62 20.91 4.48
N PRO A 138 -34.75 21.50 4.95
CA PRO A 138 -34.71 22.60 5.91
C PRO A 138 -33.98 22.25 7.21
N ALA A 139 -34.29 21.10 7.82
CA ALA A 139 -33.69 20.67 9.09
C ALA A 139 -32.18 20.36 8.95
N THR A 140 -31.76 19.80 7.81
CA THR A 140 -30.35 19.57 7.51
C THR A 140 -29.59 20.90 7.36
N LEU A 141 -30.19 21.92 6.73
CA LEU A 141 -29.60 23.25 6.59
C LEU A 141 -29.57 24.02 7.92
N ASP A 142 -30.54 23.82 8.80
CA ASP A 142 -30.48 24.36 10.17
C ASP A 142 -29.28 23.78 10.93
N THR A 143 -29.09 22.46 10.87
CA THR A 143 -27.92 21.78 11.43
C THR A 143 -26.62 22.29 10.80
N ALA A 144 -26.63 22.59 9.50
CA ALA A 144 -25.47 23.15 8.81
C ALA A 144 -25.05 24.49 9.42
N ARG A 145 -25.99 25.39 9.72
CA ARG A 145 -25.69 26.70 10.32
C ARG A 145 -25.03 26.53 11.69
N ASP A 146 -25.53 25.61 12.51
CA ASP A 146 -24.96 25.33 13.83
C ASP A 146 -23.52 24.79 13.72
N ASN A 147 -23.30 23.84 12.80
CA ASN A 147 -21.98 23.22 12.61
C ASN A 147 -20.95 24.15 11.97
N LEU A 148 -21.37 25.10 11.14
CA LEU A 148 -20.51 25.95 10.32
C LEU A 148 -20.24 27.33 10.93
N ALA A 149 -21.03 27.76 11.92
CA ALA A 149 -21.02 29.13 12.43
C ALA A 149 -19.61 29.70 12.65
N ASP A 150 -18.74 28.96 13.33
CA ASP A 150 -17.41 29.43 13.72
C ASP A 150 -16.24 28.66 13.06
N THR A 151 -16.55 27.73 12.15
CA THR A 151 -15.58 26.76 11.60
C THR A 151 -15.61 26.65 10.08
N ALA A 152 -16.54 27.34 9.40
CA ALA A 152 -16.62 27.31 7.95
C ALA A 152 -15.36 27.85 7.26
N THR A 153 -15.05 27.23 6.12
CA THR A 153 -13.96 27.59 5.22
C THR A 153 -14.49 28.53 4.13
N ARG A 154 -13.82 29.67 3.93
CA ARG A 154 -14.25 30.72 3.01
C ARG A 154 -14.34 30.23 1.57
N GLU A 155 -13.30 29.57 1.07
CA GLU A 155 -13.20 29.13 -0.32
C GLU A 155 -14.27 28.07 -0.64
N PHE A 156 -14.59 27.20 0.32
CA PHE A 156 -15.69 26.24 0.18
C PHE A 156 -17.06 26.91 0.23
N ALA A 157 -17.21 27.99 1.02
CA ALA A 157 -18.42 28.82 0.99
C ALA A 157 -18.59 29.55 -0.35
N GLU A 158 -17.50 30.07 -0.95
CA GLU A 158 -17.51 30.69 -2.28
C GLU A 158 -17.98 29.69 -3.35
N LEU A 159 -17.46 28.46 -3.34
CA LEU A 159 -17.91 27.39 -4.23
C LEU A 159 -19.38 27.06 -4.01
N ALA A 160 -19.80 26.86 -2.76
CA ALA A 160 -21.19 26.56 -2.43
C ALA A 160 -22.14 27.67 -2.92
N LEU A 161 -21.76 28.95 -2.75
CA LEU A 161 -22.53 30.10 -3.23
C LEU A 161 -22.57 30.20 -4.76
N ARG A 162 -21.51 29.82 -5.46
CA ARG A 162 -21.51 29.80 -6.92
C ARG A 162 -22.36 28.65 -7.46
N ASP A 163 -22.06 27.42 -7.05
CA ASP A 163 -22.73 26.21 -7.56
C ASP A 163 -24.23 26.25 -7.30
N SER A 164 -24.63 26.71 -6.10
CA SER A 164 -26.04 26.77 -5.74
C SER A 164 -26.77 28.04 -6.23
N ALA A 165 -26.17 28.84 -7.13
CA ALA A 165 -26.70 30.13 -7.55
C ALA A 165 -28.16 30.09 -8.00
N ALA A 166 -28.52 29.07 -8.76
CA ALA A 166 -29.88 28.82 -9.26
C ALA A 166 -30.52 27.56 -8.63
N ALA A 167 -29.94 27.01 -7.56
CA ALA A 167 -30.40 25.75 -6.97
C ALA A 167 -31.86 25.80 -6.50
N PRO A 168 -32.36 26.88 -5.87
CA PRO A 168 -33.79 26.97 -5.49
C PRO A 168 -34.72 26.82 -6.69
N GLU A 169 -34.47 27.58 -7.77
CA GLU A 169 -35.29 27.57 -8.97
C GLU A 169 -35.14 26.25 -9.75
N GLN A 170 -33.93 25.70 -9.82
CA GLN A 170 -33.65 24.43 -10.47
C GLN A 170 -34.32 23.26 -9.76
N LEU A 171 -34.32 23.23 -8.41
CA LEU A 171 -35.03 22.22 -7.62
C LEU A 171 -36.52 22.23 -7.93
N GLN A 172 -37.14 23.42 -7.89
CA GLN A 172 -38.56 23.55 -8.20
C GLN A 172 -38.86 23.10 -9.64
N THR A 173 -38.04 23.55 -10.60
CA THR A 173 -38.21 23.19 -12.02
C THR A 173 -38.08 21.69 -12.26
N SER A 174 -37.12 21.04 -11.60
CA SER A 174 -36.90 19.59 -11.67
C SER A 174 -38.16 18.82 -11.21
N ILE A 175 -38.67 19.18 -10.02
CA ILE A 175 -39.83 18.51 -9.44
C ILE A 175 -41.13 18.80 -10.21
N ASP A 176 -41.33 20.02 -10.70
CA ASP A 176 -42.49 20.37 -11.53
C ASP A 176 -42.54 19.56 -12.84
N ARG A 177 -41.38 19.34 -13.48
CA ARG A 177 -41.26 18.50 -14.68
C ARG A 177 -41.44 17.02 -14.39
N LEU A 178 -41.09 16.58 -13.18
CA LEU A 178 -41.27 15.20 -12.74
C LEU A 178 -42.70 14.91 -12.31
N ALA A 179 -43.43 15.88 -11.74
CA ALA A 179 -44.74 15.70 -11.12
C ALA A 179 -45.76 14.89 -11.96
N PRO A 180 -45.84 15.04 -13.30
CA PRO A 180 -46.73 14.21 -14.13
C PRO A 180 -46.38 12.71 -14.16
N GLN A 181 -45.16 12.34 -13.78
CA GLN A 181 -44.65 10.96 -13.76
C GLN A 181 -44.74 10.31 -12.38
N LEU A 182 -44.98 11.10 -11.33
CA LEU A 182 -45.13 10.62 -9.96
C LEU A 182 -46.48 9.95 -9.73
N ASP A 183 -46.54 9.13 -8.70
CA ASP A 183 -47.81 8.63 -8.19
C ASP A 183 -48.74 9.79 -7.81
N ARG A 184 -50.03 9.66 -8.14
CA ARG A 184 -51.02 10.73 -8.00
C ARG A 184 -51.21 11.16 -6.54
N GLU A 185 -51.03 10.26 -5.58
CA GLU A 185 -51.13 10.58 -4.15
C GLU A 185 -50.04 11.55 -3.71
N TRP A 186 -48.85 11.43 -4.31
CA TRP A 186 -47.64 12.12 -3.87
C TRP A 186 -47.26 13.33 -4.72
N ALA A 187 -47.76 13.45 -5.95
CA ALA A 187 -47.39 14.51 -6.88
C ALA A 187 -47.55 15.93 -6.29
N THR A 188 -48.68 16.23 -5.64
CA THR A 188 -48.90 17.54 -4.98
C THR A 188 -48.00 17.74 -3.76
N ALA A 189 -47.75 16.67 -3.00
CA ALA A 189 -46.86 16.72 -1.84
C ALA A 189 -45.41 16.99 -2.26
N ALA A 190 -44.95 16.42 -3.37
CA ALA A 190 -43.62 16.66 -3.92
C ALA A 190 -43.43 18.12 -4.34
N VAL A 191 -44.37 18.69 -5.09
CA VAL A 191 -44.31 20.11 -5.50
C VAL A 191 -44.29 21.04 -4.27
N THR A 192 -45.10 20.74 -3.24
CA THR A 192 -45.13 21.52 -2.01
C THR A 192 -43.82 21.43 -1.23
N ALA A 193 -43.31 20.21 -1.04
CA ALA A 193 -42.04 19.99 -0.33
C ALA A 193 -40.84 20.61 -1.08
N ALA A 194 -40.85 20.59 -2.42
CA ALA A 194 -39.85 21.26 -3.23
C ALA A 194 -39.85 22.78 -3.03
N ALA A 195 -41.04 23.40 -2.95
CA ALA A 195 -41.14 24.82 -2.68
C ALA A 195 -40.59 25.20 -1.29
N ASP A 196 -40.82 24.35 -0.29
CA ASP A 196 -40.30 24.56 1.06
C ASP A 196 -38.78 24.39 1.11
N ALA A 197 -38.25 23.34 0.46
CA ALA A 197 -36.82 23.11 0.31
C ALA A 197 -36.11 24.24 -0.46
N ALA A 198 -36.71 24.74 -1.54
CA ALA A 198 -36.18 25.85 -2.33
C ALA A 198 -36.06 27.14 -1.49
N ARG A 199 -37.06 27.44 -0.65
CA ARG A 199 -36.97 28.58 0.29
C ARG A 199 -35.85 28.38 1.31
N ALA A 200 -35.73 27.18 1.88
CA ALA A 200 -34.65 26.89 2.84
C ALA A 200 -33.25 27.01 2.20
N LEU A 201 -33.07 26.57 0.95
CA LEU A 201 -31.84 26.76 0.20
C LEU A 201 -31.54 28.24 -0.05
N ALA A 202 -32.54 29.04 -0.42
CA ALA A 202 -32.39 30.48 -0.59
C ALA A 202 -31.98 31.18 0.72
N ASP A 203 -32.63 30.83 1.84
CA ASP A 203 -32.30 31.38 3.17
C ASP A 203 -30.89 30.98 3.62
N TRP A 204 -30.48 29.74 3.36
CA TRP A 204 -29.12 29.27 3.63
C TRP A 204 -28.07 30.01 2.79
N ARG A 205 -28.34 30.29 1.51
CA ARG A 205 -27.46 31.10 0.66
C ARG A 205 -27.33 32.54 1.17
N SER A 206 -28.43 33.16 1.59
CA SER A 206 -28.40 34.49 2.22
C SER A 206 -27.51 34.47 3.47
N TRP A 207 -27.69 33.47 4.34
CA TRP A 207 -26.86 33.29 5.53
C TRP A 207 -25.37 33.13 5.20
N LEU A 208 -25.01 32.30 4.21
CA LEU A 208 -23.63 32.15 3.76
C LEU A 208 -23.05 33.46 3.23
N THR A 209 -23.83 34.21 2.45
CA THR A 209 -23.41 35.49 1.88
C THR A 209 -23.11 36.52 2.97
N GLU A 210 -23.98 36.63 3.97
CA GLU A 210 -23.81 37.55 5.10
C GLU A 210 -22.59 37.19 5.97
N ARG A 211 -22.31 35.89 6.12
CA ARG A 211 -21.22 35.38 6.95
C ARG A 211 -19.89 35.22 6.21
N LEU A 212 -19.86 35.30 4.88
CA LEU A 212 -18.68 34.96 4.06
C LEU A 212 -17.39 35.65 4.53
N ALA A 213 -17.47 36.95 4.84
CA ALA A 213 -16.33 37.73 5.31
C ALA A 213 -15.78 37.29 6.68
N THR A 214 -16.59 36.58 7.48
CA THR A 214 -16.23 36.07 8.81
C THR A 214 -15.53 34.70 8.74
N PHE A 215 -15.67 33.98 7.63
CA PHE A 215 -15.10 32.64 7.49
C PHE A 215 -13.58 32.67 7.33
N ALA A 216 -12.93 31.63 7.86
CA ALA A 216 -11.48 31.47 7.81
C ALA A 216 -11.05 30.96 6.43
N PRO A 217 -9.85 31.34 5.95
CA PRO A 217 -9.30 30.75 4.72
C PRO A 217 -9.01 29.26 4.92
N HIS A 218 -8.99 28.53 3.81
CA HIS A 218 -8.68 27.12 3.74
C HIS A 218 -7.35 26.81 4.44
N ARG A 219 -7.37 25.75 5.24
CA ARG A 219 -6.19 25.17 5.85
C ARG A 219 -5.96 23.77 5.29
N PRO A 220 -4.76 23.50 4.74
CA PRO A 220 -4.42 22.18 4.24
C PRO A 220 -4.40 21.17 5.38
N VAL A 221 -4.66 19.89 5.07
CA VAL A 221 -4.62 18.80 6.05
C VAL A 221 -3.22 18.60 6.63
N GLY A 222 -2.17 18.87 5.85
CA GLY A 222 -0.79 18.75 6.24
C GLY A 222 -0.22 17.33 6.10
N ARG A 223 1.11 17.23 6.21
CA ARG A 223 1.89 16.01 5.92
C ARG A 223 1.48 14.79 6.75
N GLU A 224 1.25 14.98 8.05
CA GLU A 224 0.90 13.88 8.96
C GLU A 224 -0.49 13.32 8.65
N ALA A 225 -1.50 14.19 8.61
CA ALA A 225 -2.86 13.83 8.27
C ALA A 225 -2.96 13.21 6.87
N PHE A 226 -2.27 13.76 5.88
CA PHE A 226 -2.25 13.19 4.55
C PHE A 226 -1.53 11.83 4.53
N GLY A 227 -0.44 11.66 5.29
CA GLY A 227 0.20 10.37 5.50
C GLY A 227 -0.75 9.33 6.11
N PHE A 228 -1.65 9.73 7.01
CA PHE A 228 -2.71 8.85 7.50
C PHE A 228 -3.62 8.37 6.37
N PHE A 229 -4.10 9.26 5.49
CA PHE A 229 -4.87 8.86 4.32
C PHE A 229 -4.09 7.87 3.44
N LEU A 230 -2.87 8.25 3.02
CA LEU A 230 -2.07 7.45 2.11
C LEU A 230 -1.81 6.04 2.67
N HIS A 231 -1.51 5.91 3.96
CA HIS A 231 -0.96 4.67 4.50
C HIS A 231 -1.93 3.86 5.37
N ARG A 232 -3.00 4.46 5.88
CA ARG A 232 -4.05 3.77 6.66
C ARG A 232 -5.34 3.59 5.87
N VAL A 233 -5.70 4.54 5.02
CA VAL A 233 -6.89 4.45 4.17
C VAL A 233 -6.55 3.73 2.87
N ALA A 234 -5.74 4.35 2.01
CA ALA A 234 -5.41 3.82 0.68
C ALA A 234 -4.35 2.68 0.69
N LEU A 235 -3.69 2.46 1.83
CA LEU A 235 -2.63 1.46 2.03
C LEU A 235 -1.50 1.55 0.98
N LEU A 236 -1.15 2.77 0.59
CA LEU A 236 -0.13 3.06 -0.41
C LEU A 236 1.28 2.81 0.15
N PRO A 237 2.15 2.12 -0.61
CA PRO A 237 3.50 1.80 -0.18
C PRO A 237 4.51 2.91 -0.53
N TRP A 238 4.10 4.17 -0.67
CA TRP A 238 4.98 5.26 -1.13
C TRP A 238 4.78 6.55 -0.35
N SER A 239 5.90 7.16 0.05
CA SER A 239 5.90 8.51 0.58
C SER A 239 5.39 9.53 -0.43
N THR A 240 5.00 10.72 0.02
CA THR A 240 4.56 11.80 -0.88
C THR A 240 5.61 12.18 -1.91
N ALA A 241 6.90 12.11 -1.55
CA ALA A 241 8.00 12.41 -2.48
C ALA A 241 8.12 11.34 -3.58
N GLU A 242 7.95 10.07 -3.22
CA GLU A 242 7.91 8.97 -4.20
C GLU A 242 6.69 9.08 -5.11
N ILE A 243 5.51 9.42 -4.57
CA ILE A 243 4.29 9.64 -5.36
C ILE A 243 4.49 10.79 -6.37
N LEU A 244 5.06 11.92 -5.95
CA LEU A 244 5.35 13.04 -6.84
C LEU A 244 6.36 12.68 -7.94
N ALA A 245 7.41 11.92 -7.60
CA ALA A 245 8.39 11.47 -8.60
C ALA A 245 7.75 10.55 -9.64
N LEU A 246 6.83 9.68 -9.20
CA LEU A 246 6.12 8.76 -10.06
C LEU A 246 5.13 9.49 -10.98
N ALA A 247 4.42 10.49 -10.46
CA ALA A 247 3.54 11.35 -11.24
C ALA A 247 4.31 12.14 -12.32
N ALA A 248 5.47 12.70 -11.96
CA ALA A 248 6.31 13.41 -12.91
C ALA A 248 6.77 12.50 -14.08
N GLN A 249 7.21 11.28 -13.77
CA GLN A 249 7.58 10.30 -14.79
C GLN A 249 6.40 9.96 -15.73
N GLU A 250 5.20 9.80 -15.18
CA GLU A 250 4.01 9.47 -15.97
C GLU A 250 3.50 10.65 -16.80
N ARG A 251 3.65 11.89 -16.31
CA ARG A 251 3.40 13.10 -17.10
C ARG A 251 4.34 13.17 -18.30
N ASP A 252 5.65 13.02 -18.07
CA ASP A 252 6.65 13.10 -19.13
C ASP A 252 6.43 12.00 -20.19
N ARG A 253 6.00 10.81 -19.75
CA ARG A 253 5.62 9.70 -20.66
C ARG A 253 4.39 10.04 -21.50
N ALA A 254 3.35 10.58 -20.89
CA ALA A 254 2.13 10.98 -21.60
C ALA A 254 2.39 12.11 -22.61
N GLU A 255 3.20 13.11 -22.24
CA GLU A 255 3.62 14.19 -23.14
C GLU A 255 4.39 13.66 -24.35
N ALA A 256 5.34 12.75 -24.14
CA ALA A 256 6.07 12.12 -25.23
C ALA A 256 5.13 11.35 -26.17
N PHE A 257 4.16 10.62 -25.62
CA PHE A 257 3.20 9.87 -26.42
C PHE A 257 2.25 10.76 -27.23
N GLU A 258 1.78 11.87 -26.66
CA GLU A 258 0.97 12.87 -27.37
C GLU A 258 1.77 13.47 -28.55
N LEU A 259 3.06 13.77 -28.35
CA LEU A 259 3.96 14.23 -29.41
C LEU A 259 4.17 13.17 -30.51
N PHE A 260 4.41 11.92 -30.13
CA PHE A 260 4.57 10.82 -31.10
C PHE A 260 3.30 10.60 -31.91
N GLU A 261 2.12 10.71 -31.30
CA GLU A 261 0.85 10.61 -32.01
C GLU A 261 0.66 11.76 -33.00
N GLY A 262 1.04 12.99 -32.62
CA GLY A 262 1.02 14.14 -33.52
C GLY A 262 1.93 13.96 -34.74
N VAL A 263 3.10 13.34 -34.58
CA VAL A 263 3.99 12.99 -35.71
C VAL A 263 3.41 11.85 -36.55
N ARG A 264 2.81 10.84 -35.90
CA ARG A 264 2.24 9.66 -36.56
C ARG A 264 1.03 10.01 -37.43
N SER A 265 0.15 10.87 -36.94
CA SER A 265 -1.20 11.05 -37.51
C SER A 265 -1.55 12.49 -37.86
N GLY A 266 -0.69 13.46 -37.54
CA GLY A 266 -0.97 14.88 -37.71
C GLY A 266 -1.91 15.44 -36.63
N PRO A 267 -2.39 16.68 -36.78
CA PRO A 267 -3.30 17.30 -35.82
C PRO A 267 -4.65 16.55 -35.77
N PRO A 268 -5.25 16.39 -34.57
CA PRO A 268 -6.51 15.67 -34.42
C PRO A 268 -7.66 16.39 -35.15
N GLU A 269 -8.37 15.66 -36.01
CA GLU A 269 -9.58 16.13 -36.67
C GLU A 269 -10.81 15.66 -35.88
N TRP A 270 -11.69 16.61 -35.51
CA TRP A 270 -12.90 16.30 -34.77
C TRP A 270 -14.07 16.05 -35.73
N PRO A 271 -14.74 14.89 -35.65
CA PRO A 271 -15.94 14.65 -36.44
C PRO A 271 -17.08 15.58 -35.99
N PRO A 272 -18.10 15.81 -36.85
CA PRO A 272 -19.31 16.48 -36.41
C PRO A 272 -19.97 15.67 -35.28
N PRO A 273 -20.57 16.34 -34.28
CA PRO A 273 -21.30 15.63 -33.23
C PRO A 273 -22.49 14.86 -33.82
N PRO A 274 -22.97 13.80 -33.15
CA PRO A 274 -24.20 13.10 -33.54
C PRO A 274 -25.38 14.06 -33.74
N ALA A 275 -26.28 13.77 -34.66
CA ALA A 275 -27.38 14.68 -35.00
C ALA A 275 -28.43 14.77 -33.88
N THR A 276 -28.67 13.67 -33.16
CA THR A 276 -29.63 13.59 -32.07
C THR A 276 -29.07 12.81 -30.88
N ALA A 277 -29.65 13.01 -29.69
CA ALA A 277 -29.29 12.22 -28.50
C ALA A 277 -29.58 10.72 -28.70
N GLN A 278 -30.58 10.39 -29.53
CA GLN A 278 -30.89 9.02 -29.91
C GLN A 278 -29.79 8.40 -30.78
N ASP A 279 -29.25 9.15 -31.75
CA ASP A 279 -28.12 8.70 -32.58
C ASP A 279 -26.87 8.49 -31.72
N GLN A 280 -26.59 9.40 -30.78
CA GLN A 280 -25.49 9.26 -29.83
C GLN A 280 -25.64 8.00 -28.97
N SER A 281 -26.85 7.75 -28.45
CA SER A 281 -27.14 6.53 -27.66
C SER A 281 -27.02 5.25 -28.50
N ALA A 282 -27.43 5.28 -29.77
CA ALA A 282 -27.30 4.13 -30.67
C ALA A 282 -25.84 3.83 -31.03
N ALA A 283 -25.03 4.87 -31.27
CA ALA A 283 -23.60 4.75 -31.52
C ALA A 283 -22.87 4.15 -30.31
N GLU A 284 -23.22 4.60 -29.10
CA GLU A 284 -22.67 4.04 -27.87
C GLU A 284 -23.01 2.55 -27.72
N ARG A 285 -24.26 2.13 -27.94
CA ARG A 285 -24.63 0.72 -27.86
C ARG A 285 -23.83 -0.18 -28.80
N ALA A 286 -23.56 0.31 -30.01
CA ALA A 286 -22.73 -0.42 -30.97
C ALA A 286 -21.27 -0.51 -30.50
N ALA A 287 -20.72 0.60 -30.03
CA ALA A 287 -19.35 0.67 -29.49
C ALA A 287 -19.17 -0.19 -28.22
N GLU A 288 -20.18 -0.29 -27.36
CA GLU A 288 -20.12 -1.11 -26.14
C GLU A 288 -20.00 -2.60 -26.49
N LEU A 289 -20.75 -3.06 -27.49
CA LEU A 289 -20.62 -4.42 -28.00
C LEU A 289 -19.27 -4.66 -28.68
N GLU A 290 -18.73 -3.68 -29.41
CA GLU A 290 -17.39 -3.75 -30.01
C GLU A 290 -16.31 -3.90 -28.92
N VAL A 291 -16.36 -3.09 -27.86
CA VAL A 291 -15.40 -3.15 -26.75
C VAL A 291 -15.46 -4.51 -26.04
N ARG A 292 -16.66 -5.06 -25.82
CA ARG A 292 -16.83 -6.40 -25.23
C ARG A 292 -16.27 -7.51 -26.11
N ALA A 293 -16.59 -7.47 -27.40
CA ALA A 293 -16.05 -8.43 -28.36
C ALA A 293 -14.51 -8.36 -28.37
N PHE A 294 -13.95 -7.15 -28.36
CA PHE A 294 -12.52 -6.94 -28.32
C PHE A 294 -11.86 -7.53 -27.06
N TYR A 295 -12.47 -7.36 -25.88
CA TYR A 295 -11.97 -8.00 -24.65
C TYR A 295 -11.85 -9.53 -24.78
N GLU A 296 -12.89 -10.17 -25.32
CA GLU A 296 -12.94 -11.62 -25.51
C GLU A 296 -11.96 -12.10 -26.58
N GLU A 297 -11.96 -11.45 -27.75
CA GLU A 297 -11.11 -11.79 -28.90
C GLU A 297 -9.62 -11.68 -28.58
N ARG A 298 -9.25 -10.71 -27.74
CA ARG A 298 -7.85 -10.48 -27.32
C ARG A 298 -7.47 -11.23 -26.05
N GLY A 299 -8.41 -11.95 -25.42
CA GLY A 299 -8.16 -12.65 -24.16
C GLY A 299 -7.75 -11.69 -23.04
N LEU A 300 -8.37 -10.52 -22.96
CA LEU A 300 -8.01 -9.47 -22.00
C LEU A 300 -8.86 -9.55 -20.72
N LEU A 301 -10.17 -9.67 -20.83
CA LEU A 301 -11.09 -9.71 -19.69
C LEU A 301 -12.33 -10.51 -20.10
N SER A 302 -12.85 -11.39 -19.25
CA SER A 302 -14.08 -12.13 -19.61
C SER A 302 -15.28 -11.19 -19.75
N GLN A 303 -16.30 -11.58 -20.51
CA GLN A 303 -17.57 -10.87 -20.65
C GLN A 303 -18.73 -11.87 -20.49
N PRO A 304 -19.01 -12.35 -19.26
CA PRO A 304 -19.98 -13.40 -19.03
C PRO A 304 -21.40 -12.96 -19.41
N GLU A 305 -22.26 -13.88 -19.84
CA GLU A 305 -23.65 -13.58 -20.23
C GLU A 305 -24.49 -12.96 -19.10
N THR A 306 -24.08 -13.18 -17.84
CA THR A 306 -24.71 -12.60 -16.65
C THR A 306 -24.39 -11.12 -16.46
N LEU A 307 -23.37 -10.58 -17.14
CA LEU A 307 -22.99 -9.17 -17.09
C LEU A 307 -23.83 -8.38 -18.09
N ARG A 308 -24.82 -7.64 -17.56
CA ARG A 308 -25.68 -6.72 -18.34
C ARG A 308 -24.89 -5.56 -18.93
N HIS A 309 -25.52 -4.69 -19.70
CA HIS A 309 -24.84 -3.67 -20.48
C HIS A 309 -24.66 -2.35 -19.75
N TYR A 310 -23.59 -1.64 -20.09
CA TYR A 310 -23.50 -0.20 -19.83
C TYR A 310 -24.19 0.53 -21.01
N ARG A 311 -25.02 1.54 -20.70
CA ARG A 311 -25.89 2.19 -21.69
C ARG A 311 -25.93 3.69 -21.49
N ASN A 312 -25.63 4.43 -22.55
CA ASN A 312 -25.91 5.86 -22.59
C ASN A 312 -27.38 6.10 -22.98
N LEU A 313 -28.05 6.99 -22.24
CA LEU A 313 -29.41 7.46 -22.51
C LEU A 313 -29.46 8.99 -22.62
N PRO A 314 -30.45 9.55 -23.35
CA PRO A 314 -30.69 10.99 -23.34
C PRO A 314 -31.03 11.49 -21.93
N LEU A 315 -30.46 12.63 -21.55
CA LEU A 315 -30.73 13.28 -20.26
C LEU A 315 -32.23 13.64 -20.12
N PRO A 316 -32.95 13.14 -19.09
CA PRO A 316 -34.35 13.45 -18.86
C PRO A 316 -34.59 14.92 -18.48
N ASP A 317 -35.70 15.48 -18.94
CA ASP A 317 -36.06 16.90 -18.69
C ASP A 317 -36.15 17.27 -17.20
N HIS A 318 -36.57 16.33 -16.35
CA HIS A 318 -36.64 16.53 -14.90
C HIS A 318 -35.26 16.48 -14.23
N LEU A 319 -34.30 15.76 -14.82
CA LEU A 319 -32.96 15.61 -14.25
C LEU A 319 -32.03 16.74 -14.71
N GLU A 320 -32.24 17.33 -15.89
CA GLU A 320 -31.38 18.40 -16.42
C GLU A 320 -31.10 19.55 -15.43
N PRO A 321 -32.10 20.18 -14.77
CA PRO A 321 -31.82 21.25 -13.81
C PRO A 321 -30.85 20.81 -12.68
N LEU A 322 -30.88 19.50 -12.38
CA LEU A 322 -30.10 18.67 -11.47
C LEU A 322 -28.60 18.48 -11.76
N ARG A 323 -28.20 18.51 -13.03
CA ARG A 323 -27.01 17.77 -13.48
C ARG A 323 -25.67 18.26 -12.95
N TRP A 324 -25.62 19.45 -12.36
CA TRP A 324 -24.41 20.02 -11.78
C TRP A 324 -24.03 19.37 -10.44
N LEU A 325 -24.91 18.55 -9.85
CA LEU A 325 -24.70 17.89 -8.55
C LEU A 325 -23.82 16.63 -8.60
N GLY A 326 -23.36 16.22 -9.79
CA GLY A 326 -22.44 15.10 -9.97
C GLY A 326 -22.64 14.39 -11.29
N VAL A 327 -21.96 13.26 -11.44
CA VAL A 327 -22.08 12.40 -12.64
C VAL A 327 -23.48 11.79 -12.69
N THR A 328 -24.12 11.84 -13.85
CA THR A 328 -25.51 11.41 -14.08
C THR A 328 -25.63 9.92 -14.40
N ASP A 329 -24.92 9.11 -13.62
CA ASP A 329 -24.80 7.67 -13.79
C ASP A 329 -25.64 6.89 -12.78
N ASP A 330 -26.27 5.81 -13.21
CA ASP A 330 -27.01 4.87 -12.39
C ASP A 330 -26.54 3.46 -12.76
N LEU A 331 -25.37 3.08 -12.23
CA LEU A 331 -24.64 1.93 -12.73
C LEU A 331 -25.24 0.60 -12.27
N THR A 332 -25.26 0.30 -10.97
CA THR A 332 -25.92 -0.90 -10.40
C THR A 332 -25.78 -0.89 -8.88
N ASP A 333 -26.43 -1.84 -8.20
CA ASP A 333 -26.26 -2.16 -6.78
C ASP A 333 -26.51 -3.66 -6.53
N GLU A 334 -26.40 -4.11 -5.28
CA GLU A 334 -26.60 -5.51 -4.89
C GLU A 334 -27.97 -6.11 -5.28
N HIS A 335 -28.97 -5.28 -5.56
CA HIS A 335 -30.33 -5.68 -5.92
C HIS A 335 -30.63 -5.53 -7.42
N ARG A 336 -29.76 -4.90 -8.21
CA ARG A 336 -29.99 -4.57 -9.63
C ARG A 336 -28.97 -5.19 -10.60
N LEU A 337 -28.36 -6.30 -10.20
CA LEU A 337 -27.32 -6.98 -10.98
C LEU A 337 -27.83 -7.66 -12.26
N ASP A 338 -29.14 -7.70 -12.47
CA ASP A 338 -29.80 -8.22 -13.67
C ASP A 338 -30.33 -7.10 -14.59
N GLN A 339 -30.03 -5.84 -14.30
CA GLN A 339 -30.38 -4.64 -15.08
C GLN A 339 -29.15 -4.04 -15.76
N ASP A 340 -29.37 -3.30 -16.86
CA ASP A 340 -28.33 -2.50 -17.50
C ASP A 340 -27.94 -1.32 -16.60
N GLY A 341 -26.66 -0.96 -16.58
CA GLY A 341 -26.18 0.28 -15.99
C GLY A 341 -26.38 1.44 -16.96
N ILE A 342 -26.85 2.57 -16.42
CA ILE A 342 -27.28 3.72 -17.19
C ILE A 342 -26.33 4.90 -16.97
N SER A 343 -25.98 5.62 -18.03
CA SER A 343 -25.39 6.95 -17.93
C SER A 343 -26.21 7.92 -18.78
N TYR A 344 -26.62 9.04 -18.19
CA TYR A 344 -27.31 10.07 -18.96
C TYR A 344 -26.33 11.04 -19.57
N VAL A 345 -26.44 11.26 -20.88
CA VAL A 345 -25.56 12.15 -21.62
C VAL A 345 -26.30 13.41 -22.10
N PRO A 346 -25.64 14.59 -22.06
CA PRO A 346 -26.21 15.81 -22.61
C PRO A 346 -26.44 15.67 -24.12
N ALA A 347 -27.38 16.47 -24.64
CA ALA A 347 -27.64 16.50 -26.08
C ALA A 347 -26.37 16.85 -26.87
N PRO A 348 -26.11 16.18 -28.01
CA PRO A 348 -24.93 16.44 -28.81
C PRO A 348 -24.92 17.85 -29.37
N GLY A 349 -23.74 18.48 -29.42
CA GLY A 349 -23.59 19.82 -29.97
C GLY A 349 -22.16 20.37 -29.90
N PRO A 350 -21.89 21.50 -30.57
CA PRO A 350 -20.55 22.08 -30.64
C PRO A 350 -20.06 22.68 -29.30
N GLY A 351 -20.97 22.94 -28.36
CA GLY A 351 -20.67 23.49 -27.03
C GLY A 351 -20.47 22.44 -25.94
N LEU A 352 -20.34 21.14 -26.29
CA LEU A 352 -20.09 20.10 -25.29
C LEU A 352 -18.74 20.33 -24.59
N PRO A 353 -18.68 20.16 -23.25
CA PRO A 353 -17.42 20.10 -22.52
C PRO A 353 -16.52 19.00 -23.08
N TYR A 354 -15.20 19.14 -22.90
CA TYR A 354 -14.19 18.30 -23.54
C TYR A 354 -14.45 16.78 -23.43
N PHE A 355 -14.73 16.28 -22.22
CA PHE A 355 -15.01 14.85 -22.00
C PHE A 355 -16.28 14.37 -22.73
N TYR A 356 -17.38 15.12 -22.64
CA TYR A 356 -18.61 14.77 -23.38
C TYR A 356 -18.41 14.85 -24.89
N ARG A 357 -17.61 15.80 -25.36
CA ARG A 357 -17.27 15.93 -26.78
C ARG A 357 -16.43 14.74 -27.26
N ALA A 358 -15.46 14.30 -26.46
CA ALA A 358 -14.66 13.11 -26.73
C ALA A 358 -15.54 11.86 -26.85
N ASN A 359 -16.42 11.63 -25.87
CA ASN A 359 -17.34 10.49 -25.86
C ASN A 359 -18.39 10.56 -26.98
N ALA A 360 -18.81 11.76 -27.38
CA ALA A 360 -19.71 11.93 -28.52
C ALA A 360 -19.01 11.69 -29.87
N ALA A 361 -17.70 11.98 -29.97
CA ALA A 361 -16.91 11.75 -31.17
C ALA A 361 -16.55 10.27 -31.35
N ASP A 362 -16.21 9.57 -30.26
CA ASP A 362 -15.99 8.13 -30.22
C ASP A 362 -16.43 7.57 -28.85
N PRO A 363 -17.61 6.93 -28.76
CA PRO A 363 -18.16 6.44 -27.48
C PRO A 363 -17.24 5.46 -26.76
N ARG A 364 -16.36 4.77 -27.50
CA ARG A 364 -15.39 3.83 -26.92
C ARG A 364 -14.49 4.53 -25.90
N ALA A 365 -14.20 5.82 -26.06
CA ALA A 365 -13.40 6.59 -25.10
C ALA A 365 -14.02 6.65 -23.70
N GLY A 366 -15.35 6.78 -23.62
CA GLY A 366 -16.08 6.75 -22.36
C GLY A 366 -16.28 5.33 -21.84
N ILE A 367 -16.60 4.37 -22.72
CA ILE A 367 -16.86 2.97 -22.34
C ILE A 367 -15.65 2.33 -21.65
N ILE A 368 -14.43 2.62 -22.11
CA ILE A 368 -13.20 2.05 -21.50
C ILE A 368 -12.87 2.62 -20.11
N HIS A 369 -13.63 3.62 -19.63
CA HIS A 369 -13.52 4.17 -18.27
C HIS A 369 -14.82 3.95 -17.48
N GLU A 370 -15.92 4.59 -17.88
CA GLU A 370 -17.21 4.51 -17.15
C GLU A 370 -17.87 3.14 -17.30
N GLY A 371 -17.75 2.52 -18.48
CA GLY A 371 -18.20 1.15 -18.68
C GLY A 371 -17.42 0.15 -17.82
N VAL A 372 -16.15 0.45 -17.48
CA VAL A 372 -15.35 -0.38 -16.57
C VAL A 372 -15.87 -0.27 -15.14
N HIS A 373 -16.20 0.93 -14.67
CA HIS A 373 -16.79 1.13 -13.35
C HIS A 373 -18.06 0.31 -13.17
N TYR A 374 -18.96 0.33 -14.17
CA TYR A 374 -20.13 -0.56 -14.17
C TYR A 374 -19.75 -2.05 -14.11
N GLN A 375 -18.79 -2.49 -14.94
CA GLN A 375 -18.34 -3.89 -14.94
C GLN A 375 -17.75 -4.32 -13.60
N GLN A 376 -16.97 -3.44 -12.95
CA GLN A 376 -16.42 -3.69 -11.62
C GLN A 376 -17.53 -3.83 -10.59
N LEU A 377 -18.46 -2.87 -10.50
CA LEU A 377 -19.57 -2.93 -9.55
C LEU A 377 -20.41 -4.21 -9.75
N ALA A 378 -20.81 -4.51 -10.99
CA ALA A 378 -21.64 -5.67 -11.30
C ALA A 378 -20.96 -7.01 -10.92
N ARG A 379 -19.63 -7.10 -10.99
CA ARG A 379 -18.87 -8.28 -10.56
C ARG A 379 -18.62 -8.32 -9.06
N THR A 380 -18.26 -7.18 -8.49
CA THR A 380 -17.92 -7.02 -7.07
C THR A 380 -19.11 -7.39 -6.20
N TRP A 381 -20.32 -6.94 -6.56
CA TRP A 381 -21.55 -7.35 -5.84
C TRP A 381 -21.85 -8.85 -5.92
N ARG A 382 -21.30 -9.57 -6.90
CA ARG A 382 -21.41 -11.04 -7.03
C ARG A 382 -20.28 -11.79 -6.33
N HIS A 383 -19.30 -11.08 -5.75
CA HIS A 383 -18.16 -11.71 -5.11
C HIS A 383 -18.64 -12.63 -3.97
N PRO A 384 -18.14 -13.88 -3.86
CA PRO A 384 -18.64 -14.83 -2.87
C PRO A 384 -18.38 -14.38 -1.42
N ASP A 385 -17.29 -13.66 -1.17
CA ASP A 385 -16.98 -13.04 0.11
C ASP A 385 -17.64 -11.64 0.22
N PRO A 386 -18.59 -11.42 1.17
CA PRO A 386 -19.21 -10.12 1.40
C PRO A 386 -18.24 -8.99 1.74
N ALA A 387 -17.06 -9.29 2.31
CA ALA A 387 -16.07 -8.28 2.68
C ALA A 387 -15.53 -7.51 1.46
N HIS A 388 -15.61 -8.10 0.27
CA HIS A 388 -15.15 -7.52 -0.99
C HIS A 388 -16.21 -6.65 -1.67
N ARG A 389 -17.47 -6.71 -1.24
CA ARG A 389 -18.60 -6.14 -1.98
C ARG A 389 -18.77 -4.63 -1.81
N GLN A 390 -17.91 -3.99 -1.02
CA GLN A 390 -18.17 -2.66 -0.46
C GLN A 390 -17.19 -1.63 -1.01
N PHE A 391 -17.69 -0.43 -1.30
CA PHE A 391 -16.87 0.70 -1.75
C PHE A 391 -16.57 1.66 -0.58
N TYR A 392 -15.34 2.13 -0.48
CA TYR A 392 -14.97 3.17 0.48
C TYR A 392 -13.76 4.03 0.09
N ASP A 393 -13.03 3.69 -0.97
CA ASP A 393 -11.88 4.47 -1.43
C ASP A 393 -11.75 4.44 -2.95
N SER A 394 -11.44 5.56 -3.60
CA SER A 394 -11.47 5.62 -5.06
C SER A 394 -10.19 5.07 -5.73
N VAL A 395 -9.07 4.89 -5.00
CA VAL A 395 -7.77 4.47 -5.58
C VAL A 395 -7.86 3.15 -6.38
N PRO A 396 -8.50 2.08 -5.89
CA PRO A 396 -8.57 0.82 -6.63
C PRO A 396 -9.37 0.94 -7.93
N ASN A 397 -10.60 1.47 -7.86
CA ASN A 397 -11.51 1.49 -9.02
C ASN A 397 -11.02 2.46 -10.09
N GLU A 398 -10.64 3.68 -9.69
CA GLU A 398 -10.09 4.67 -10.64
C GLU A 398 -8.76 4.21 -11.23
N GLY A 399 -7.95 3.52 -10.43
CA GLY A 399 -6.73 2.88 -10.90
C GLY A 399 -6.98 1.78 -11.95
N ILE A 400 -8.01 0.96 -11.75
CA ILE A 400 -8.38 -0.13 -12.67
C ILE A 400 -8.99 0.43 -13.95
N ALA A 401 -9.93 1.38 -13.87
CA ALA A 401 -10.51 2.05 -15.03
C ALA A 401 -9.45 2.77 -15.86
N PHE A 402 -8.55 3.52 -15.21
CA PHE A 402 -7.49 4.24 -15.92
C PHE A 402 -6.36 3.34 -16.44
N TYR A 403 -6.08 2.21 -15.77
CA TYR A 403 -5.26 1.14 -16.34
C TYR A 403 -5.89 0.57 -17.61
N ASN A 404 -7.20 0.31 -17.58
CA ASN A 404 -7.93 -0.25 -18.69
C ASN A 404 -7.86 0.65 -19.93
N GLU A 405 -7.98 1.96 -19.77
CA GLU A 405 -7.85 2.91 -20.89
C GLU A 405 -6.53 2.70 -21.67
N GLU A 406 -5.41 2.60 -20.95
CA GLU A 406 -4.12 2.37 -21.57
C GLU A 406 -3.99 0.94 -22.11
N MET A 407 -4.49 -0.07 -21.39
CA MET A 407 -4.47 -1.45 -21.87
C MET A 407 -5.20 -1.58 -23.22
N MET A 408 -6.40 -1.01 -23.34
CA MET A 408 -7.19 -1.08 -24.58
C MET A 408 -6.52 -0.33 -25.73
N LEU A 409 -5.88 0.81 -25.43
CA LEU A 409 -5.04 1.53 -26.37
C LEU A 409 -3.88 0.67 -26.87
N GLN A 410 -3.11 0.07 -25.96
CA GLN A 410 -1.93 -0.77 -26.30
C GLN A 410 -2.32 -2.08 -26.99
N ALA A 411 -3.48 -2.66 -26.66
CA ALA A 411 -3.99 -3.86 -27.30
C ALA A 411 -4.49 -3.62 -28.74
N GLY A 412 -4.65 -2.36 -29.15
CA GLY A 412 -4.97 -1.99 -30.52
C GLY A 412 -6.43 -1.61 -30.80
N LEU A 413 -7.26 -1.38 -29.77
CA LEU A 413 -8.67 -0.98 -29.96
C LEU A 413 -8.80 0.27 -30.84
N PHE A 414 -7.85 1.19 -30.72
CA PHE A 414 -7.85 2.49 -31.41
C PHE A 414 -6.86 2.58 -32.57
N GLU A 415 -6.44 1.46 -33.17
CA GLU A 415 -5.45 1.46 -34.27
C GLU A 415 -5.88 2.35 -35.46
N HIS A 416 -7.18 2.42 -35.73
CA HIS A 416 -7.77 3.22 -36.80
C HIS A 416 -8.48 4.49 -36.33
N ALA A 417 -8.27 4.90 -35.06
CA ALA A 417 -8.91 6.07 -34.45
C ALA A 417 -7.86 7.05 -33.90
N PRO A 418 -7.16 7.82 -34.77
CA PRO A 418 -6.08 8.73 -34.34
C PRO A 418 -6.53 9.80 -33.35
N LEU A 419 -7.74 10.35 -33.52
CA LEU A 419 -8.34 11.30 -32.57
C LEU A 419 -8.42 10.67 -31.17
N THR A 420 -8.97 9.46 -31.07
CA THR A 420 -9.18 8.77 -29.79
C THR A 420 -7.86 8.42 -29.11
N ARG A 421 -6.83 8.02 -29.87
CA ARG A 421 -5.48 7.83 -29.31
C ARG A 421 -4.93 9.12 -28.70
N ALA A 422 -5.03 10.24 -29.42
CA ALA A 422 -4.58 11.54 -28.93
C ALA A 422 -5.35 11.97 -27.66
N ILE A 423 -6.66 11.73 -27.62
CA ILE A 423 -7.50 11.98 -26.43
C ILE A 423 -7.03 11.14 -25.24
N VAL A 424 -6.79 9.84 -25.41
CA VAL A 424 -6.33 8.96 -24.32
C VAL A 424 -4.97 9.42 -23.78
N TYR A 425 -4.04 9.87 -24.62
CA TYR A 425 -2.77 10.45 -24.14
C TYR A 425 -2.97 11.78 -23.39
N ASN A 426 -3.89 12.64 -23.86
CA ASN A 426 -4.25 13.88 -23.18
C ASN A 426 -4.84 13.61 -21.78
N PHE A 427 -5.75 12.65 -21.69
CA PHE A 427 -6.31 12.15 -20.45
C PHE A 427 -5.23 11.61 -19.50
N MET A 428 -4.24 10.90 -20.03
CA MET A 428 -3.11 10.42 -19.23
C MET A 428 -2.33 11.58 -18.60
N ARG A 429 -2.02 12.60 -19.41
CA ARG A 429 -1.30 13.79 -18.96
C ARG A 429 -2.06 14.54 -17.87
N LEU A 430 -3.36 14.77 -18.07
CA LEU A 430 -4.21 15.43 -17.07
C LEU A 430 -4.21 14.68 -15.73
N ARG A 431 -4.41 13.37 -15.74
CA ARG A 431 -4.48 12.55 -14.50
C ARG A 431 -3.13 12.45 -13.78
N ALA A 432 -2.01 12.53 -14.49
CA ALA A 432 -0.69 12.67 -13.87
C ALA A 432 -0.52 14.04 -13.17
N ILE A 433 -0.98 15.14 -13.80
CA ILE A 433 -0.94 16.49 -13.21
C ILE A 433 -1.82 16.59 -11.96
N ARG A 434 -2.99 15.94 -11.95
CA ARG A 434 -3.88 15.89 -10.78
C ARG A 434 -3.18 15.36 -9.53
N VAL A 435 -2.29 14.38 -9.66
CA VAL A 435 -1.49 13.88 -8.53
C VAL A 435 -0.63 14.99 -7.92
N GLU A 436 0.07 15.76 -8.75
CA GLU A 436 0.92 16.85 -8.27
C GLU A 436 0.11 17.93 -7.55
N VAL A 437 -1.04 18.31 -8.12
CA VAL A 437 -1.94 19.31 -7.54
C VAL A 437 -2.48 18.84 -6.19
N ASP A 438 -3.04 17.63 -6.15
CA ASP A 438 -3.66 17.04 -4.95
C ASP A 438 -2.65 16.90 -3.79
N VAL A 439 -1.48 16.31 -4.07
CA VAL A 439 -0.43 16.13 -3.05
C VAL A 439 0.07 17.49 -2.54
N ARG A 440 0.33 18.46 -3.42
CA ARG A 440 0.86 19.78 -2.99
C ARG A 440 -0.17 20.60 -2.23
N LEU A 441 -1.46 20.53 -2.60
CA LEU A 441 -2.56 21.13 -1.84
C LEU A 441 -2.66 20.50 -0.45
N ALA A 442 -2.64 19.17 -0.37
CA ALA A 442 -2.71 18.45 0.90
C ALA A 442 -1.55 18.79 1.85
N LEU A 443 -0.34 18.97 1.30
CA LEU A 443 0.85 19.35 2.05
C LEU A 443 0.92 20.84 2.42
N GLY A 444 0.10 21.69 1.78
CA GLY A 444 0.17 23.13 1.94
C GLY A 444 1.34 23.78 1.20
N GLU A 445 1.89 23.10 0.20
CA GLU A 445 2.97 23.62 -0.65
C GLU A 445 2.45 24.61 -1.71
N ILE A 446 1.18 24.48 -2.08
CA ILE A 446 0.43 25.42 -2.91
C ILE A 446 -0.96 25.68 -2.29
N ASP A 447 -1.51 26.86 -2.51
CA ASP A 447 -2.91 27.17 -2.18
C ASP A 447 -3.83 26.88 -3.38
N ILE A 448 -5.14 27.02 -3.19
CA ILE A 448 -6.16 26.75 -4.22
C ILE A 448 -5.92 27.60 -5.48
N ASP A 449 -5.56 28.87 -5.32
CA ASP A 449 -5.30 29.77 -6.46
C ASP A 449 -3.99 29.42 -7.18
N GLY A 450 -2.97 28.97 -6.46
CA GLY A 450 -1.72 28.44 -7.03
C GLY A 450 -1.95 27.15 -7.81
N ALA A 451 -2.74 26.23 -7.26
CA ALA A 451 -3.17 25.03 -7.94
C ALA A 451 -3.98 25.32 -9.22
N ALA A 452 -4.91 26.29 -9.16
CA ALA A 452 -5.69 26.72 -10.31
C ALA A 452 -4.79 27.27 -11.44
N ARG A 453 -3.81 28.12 -11.10
CA ARG A 453 -2.82 28.62 -12.07
C ARG A 453 -1.99 27.50 -12.67
N MET A 454 -1.52 26.57 -11.84
CA MET A 454 -0.76 25.39 -12.31
C MET A 454 -1.58 24.54 -13.29
N LEU A 455 -2.85 24.26 -12.99
CA LEU A 455 -3.75 23.54 -13.90
C LEU A 455 -3.96 24.30 -15.21
N HIS A 456 -4.24 25.61 -15.15
CA HIS A 456 -4.44 26.47 -16.32
C HIS A 456 -3.21 26.55 -17.24
N GLU A 457 -2.00 26.53 -16.67
CA GLU A 457 -0.74 26.58 -17.43
C GLU A 457 -0.41 25.23 -18.09
N LEU A 458 -0.74 24.13 -17.44
CA LEU A 458 -0.38 22.78 -17.92
C LEU A 458 -1.46 22.14 -18.81
N VAL A 459 -2.71 22.57 -18.68
CA VAL A 459 -3.87 21.99 -19.37
C VAL A 459 -4.71 23.13 -19.97
N PRO A 460 -5.24 23.00 -21.20
CA PRO A 460 -6.06 24.03 -21.84
C PRO A 460 -7.46 24.12 -21.23
N VAL A 461 -7.53 24.56 -19.97
CA VAL A 461 -8.75 24.83 -19.19
C VAL A 461 -8.73 26.29 -18.75
N ASP A 462 -9.87 26.97 -18.65
CA ASP A 462 -9.90 28.35 -18.13
C ASP A 462 -9.62 28.39 -16.62
N LEU A 463 -9.20 29.56 -16.11
CA LEU A 463 -8.79 29.70 -14.72
C LEU A 463 -9.95 29.48 -13.72
N GLU A 464 -11.19 29.75 -14.12
CA GLU A 464 -12.35 29.55 -13.25
C GLU A 464 -12.60 28.06 -13.04
N THR A 465 -12.71 27.28 -14.13
CA THR A 465 -12.82 25.82 -14.08
C THR A 465 -11.63 25.19 -13.36
N ALA A 466 -10.41 25.70 -13.58
CA ALA A 466 -9.22 25.22 -12.87
C ALA A 466 -9.29 25.47 -11.34
N ARG A 467 -9.88 26.59 -10.91
CA ARG A 467 -10.08 26.90 -9.48
C ARG A 467 -11.12 25.97 -8.86
N GLU A 468 -12.13 25.56 -9.61
CA GLU A 468 -13.11 24.55 -9.16
C GLU A 468 -12.44 23.21 -8.86
N GLU A 469 -11.65 22.73 -9.81
CA GLU A 469 -10.96 21.46 -9.70
C GLU A 469 -9.92 21.47 -8.56
N ALA A 470 -9.16 22.56 -8.43
CA ALA A 470 -8.23 22.75 -7.31
C ALA A 470 -8.96 22.75 -5.95
N ALA A 471 -10.09 23.45 -5.86
CA ALA A 471 -10.85 23.52 -4.62
C ALA A 471 -11.55 22.20 -4.29
N PHE A 472 -12.00 21.44 -5.31
CA PHE A 472 -12.47 20.06 -5.14
C PHE A 472 -11.39 19.19 -4.50
N PHE A 473 -10.16 19.17 -5.02
CA PHE A 473 -9.07 18.39 -4.42
C PHE A 473 -8.68 18.88 -3.02
N ALA A 474 -8.79 20.18 -2.74
CA ALA A 474 -8.59 20.69 -1.39
C ALA A 474 -9.68 20.21 -0.40
N ALA A 475 -10.92 20.03 -0.87
CA ALA A 475 -12.04 19.49 -0.09
C ALA A 475 -11.98 17.96 0.05
N THR A 476 -11.40 17.27 -0.93
CA THR A 476 -11.28 15.80 -0.97
C THR A 476 -9.82 15.34 -1.16
N PRO A 477 -8.88 15.64 -0.23
CA PRO A 477 -7.48 15.31 -0.43
C PRO A 477 -7.28 13.81 -0.63
N GLY A 478 -6.55 13.44 -1.68
CA GLY A 478 -6.34 12.05 -2.09
C GLY A 478 -7.22 11.60 -3.26
N GLN A 479 -8.20 12.40 -3.68
CA GLN A 479 -9.04 12.08 -4.83
C GLN A 479 -8.31 12.30 -6.16
N GLY A 480 -7.51 13.36 -6.28
CA GLY A 480 -6.80 13.66 -7.52
C GLY A 480 -5.73 12.62 -7.86
N LEU A 481 -5.12 12.02 -6.84
CA LEU A 481 -4.10 10.98 -7.03
C LEU A 481 -4.65 9.58 -7.37
N SER A 482 -5.94 9.33 -7.12
CA SER A 482 -6.53 7.98 -7.16
C SER A 482 -6.33 7.28 -8.50
N TYR A 483 -6.59 8.00 -9.59
CA TYR A 483 -6.42 7.56 -10.97
C TYR A 483 -5.01 7.04 -11.25
N GLN A 484 -4.02 7.95 -11.26
CA GLN A 484 -2.68 7.65 -11.74
C GLN A 484 -1.89 6.78 -10.76
N VAL A 485 -2.04 6.99 -9.44
CA VAL A 485 -1.36 6.16 -8.44
C VAL A 485 -1.94 4.74 -8.42
N GLY A 486 -3.27 4.61 -8.50
CA GLY A 486 -3.93 3.31 -8.62
C GLY A 486 -3.50 2.56 -9.88
N LYS A 487 -3.49 3.23 -11.05
CA LYS A 487 -3.02 2.63 -12.31
C LYS A 487 -1.60 2.09 -12.22
N VAL A 488 -0.71 2.85 -11.57
CA VAL A 488 0.69 2.43 -11.36
C VAL A 488 0.77 1.19 -10.48
N GLN A 489 -0.05 1.09 -9.43
CA GLN A 489 -0.16 -0.12 -8.61
C GLN A 489 -0.62 -1.31 -9.45
N VAL A 490 -1.65 -1.15 -10.29
CA VAL A 490 -2.14 -2.20 -11.20
C VAL A 490 -1.04 -2.66 -12.16
N LEU A 491 -0.34 -1.73 -12.82
CA LEU A 491 0.77 -2.05 -13.74
C LEU A 491 1.88 -2.83 -13.03
N ARG A 492 2.26 -2.42 -11.82
CA ARG A 492 3.27 -3.13 -11.01
C ARG A 492 2.80 -4.53 -10.61
N LEU A 493 1.55 -4.65 -10.15
CA LEU A 493 0.95 -5.91 -9.75
C LEU A 493 0.90 -6.90 -10.93
N LEU A 494 0.44 -6.44 -12.09
CA LEU A 494 0.43 -7.22 -13.34
C LEU A 494 1.84 -7.70 -13.72
N ALA A 495 2.81 -6.78 -13.75
CA ALA A 495 4.17 -7.10 -14.16
C ALA A 495 4.85 -8.09 -13.20
N ASP A 496 4.57 -7.99 -11.90
CA ASP A 496 5.04 -8.95 -10.91
C ASP A 496 4.36 -10.32 -11.05
N ALA A 497 3.04 -10.34 -11.25
CA ALA A 497 2.28 -11.57 -11.46
C ALA A 497 2.83 -12.35 -12.67
N ALA A 498 3.04 -11.66 -13.79
CA ALA A 498 3.62 -12.23 -15.00
C ALA A 498 5.04 -12.77 -14.78
N ARG A 499 5.90 -12.02 -14.07
CA ARG A 499 7.26 -12.47 -13.74
C ARG A 499 7.26 -13.73 -12.86
N ARG A 500 6.36 -13.83 -11.89
CA ARG A 500 6.26 -14.99 -10.98
C ARG A 500 5.75 -16.24 -11.68
N ALA A 501 4.74 -16.09 -12.54
CA ALA A 501 4.14 -17.21 -13.25
C ALA A 501 5.00 -17.74 -14.43
N ARG A 502 6.02 -17.00 -14.88
CA ARG A 502 6.89 -17.35 -16.02
C ARG A 502 6.05 -17.68 -17.27
N ASP A 503 6.11 -18.91 -17.77
CA ASP A 503 5.39 -19.34 -18.99
C ASP A 503 3.90 -19.64 -18.74
N GLY A 504 3.45 -19.68 -17.48
CA GLY A 504 2.08 -20.02 -17.10
C GLY A 504 1.17 -18.84 -16.79
N PHE A 505 1.58 -17.60 -17.10
CA PHE A 505 0.78 -16.42 -16.81
C PHE A 505 -0.44 -16.32 -17.72
N ASP A 506 -1.63 -16.24 -17.11
CA ASP A 506 -2.89 -15.99 -17.81
C ASP A 506 -3.37 -14.55 -17.49
N LEU A 507 -3.25 -13.67 -18.49
CA LEU A 507 -3.65 -12.27 -18.38
C LEU A 507 -5.15 -12.10 -18.12
N ARG A 508 -5.98 -12.95 -18.75
CA ARG A 508 -7.43 -12.89 -18.61
C ARG A 508 -7.84 -13.30 -17.20
N ALA A 509 -7.26 -14.39 -16.68
CA ALA A 509 -7.52 -14.83 -15.32
C ALA A 509 -7.06 -13.79 -14.27
N PHE A 510 -5.93 -13.14 -14.51
CA PHE A 510 -5.46 -12.03 -13.67
C PHE A 510 -6.47 -10.86 -13.65
N HIS A 511 -6.94 -10.41 -14.82
CA HIS A 511 -7.91 -9.33 -14.88
C HIS A 511 -9.28 -9.72 -14.32
N ASP A 512 -9.74 -10.95 -14.54
CA ASP A 512 -11.00 -11.42 -13.96
C ASP A 512 -10.96 -11.38 -12.43
N ALA A 513 -9.81 -11.71 -11.81
CA ALA A 513 -9.63 -11.58 -10.37
C ALA A 513 -9.61 -10.10 -9.93
N LEU A 514 -8.82 -9.26 -10.60
CA LEU A 514 -8.71 -7.82 -10.33
C LEU A 514 -10.07 -7.09 -10.41
N TRP A 515 -10.89 -7.41 -11.41
CA TRP A 515 -12.24 -6.83 -11.57
C TRP A 515 -13.24 -7.35 -10.55
N SER A 516 -13.10 -8.61 -10.11
CA SER A 516 -14.03 -9.23 -9.16
C SER A 516 -13.79 -8.82 -7.72
N ASP A 517 -12.53 -8.54 -7.37
CA ASP A 517 -12.18 -7.94 -6.07
C ASP A 517 -12.66 -6.49 -5.98
N GLY A 518 -12.69 -5.75 -7.10
CA GLY A 518 -13.27 -4.41 -7.16
C GLY A 518 -12.55 -3.41 -6.25
N ASN A 519 -13.26 -2.90 -5.25
CA ASN A 519 -12.80 -1.81 -4.38
C ASN A 519 -11.89 -2.26 -3.21
N VAL A 520 -11.06 -3.27 -3.45
CA VAL A 520 -10.04 -3.73 -2.50
C VAL A 520 -8.74 -2.93 -2.71
N PRO A 521 -8.09 -2.35 -1.68
CA PRO A 521 -6.79 -1.70 -1.82
C PRO A 521 -5.78 -2.59 -2.55
N LEU A 522 -5.09 -2.06 -3.55
CA LEU A 522 -4.23 -2.86 -4.43
C LEU A 522 -3.07 -3.55 -3.69
N ALA A 523 -2.64 -3.02 -2.54
CA ALA A 523 -1.68 -3.68 -1.65
C ALA A 523 -2.26 -4.95 -0.98
N VAL A 524 -3.58 -5.00 -0.74
CA VAL A 524 -4.28 -6.18 -0.24
C VAL A 524 -4.51 -7.18 -1.37
N GLN A 525 -4.89 -6.72 -2.57
CA GLN A 525 -4.99 -7.60 -3.74
C GLN A 525 -3.65 -8.25 -4.07
N ARG A 526 -2.54 -7.52 -3.89
CA ARG A 526 -1.19 -8.08 -4.02
C ARG A 526 -0.95 -9.25 -3.06
N LEU A 527 -1.37 -9.12 -1.80
CA LEU A 527 -1.30 -10.22 -0.83
C LEU A 527 -2.17 -11.41 -1.28
N GLN A 528 -3.38 -11.17 -1.80
CA GLN A 528 -4.28 -12.23 -2.25
C GLN A 528 -3.75 -12.98 -3.47
N LEU A 529 -3.36 -12.25 -4.52
CA LEU A 529 -2.97 -12.81 -5.81
C LEU A 529 -1.56 -13.42 -5.76
N LEU A 530 -0.65 -12.80 -5.00
CA LEU A 530 0.76 -13.16 -5.02
C LEU A 530 1.30 -13.70 -3.69
N GLY A 531 0.54 -13.65 -2.59
CA GLY A 531 1.04 -13.97 -1.25
C GLY A 531 2.09 -12.97 -0.75
N ASP A 532 2.14 -11.77 -1.32
CA ASP A 532 3.17 -10.75 -1.07
C ASP A 532 2.61 -9.60 -0.22
N ALA A 533 3.06 -9.52 1.04
CA ALA A 533 2.67 -8.49 1.99
C ALA A 533 3.58 -7.25 1.97
N GLY A 534 4.59 -7.18 1.09
CA GLY A 534 5.63 -6.14 1.13
C GLY A 534 5.07 -4.72 1.02
N ASP A 535 4.05 -4.51 0.17
CA ASP A 535 3.42 -3.19 0.04
C ASP A 535 2.65 -2.80 1.32
N LEU A 536 1.98 -3.76 1.98
CA LEU A 536 1.30 -3.53 3.26
C LEU A 536 2.28 -3.23 4.40
N LEU A 537 3.39 -3.96 4.48
CA LEU A 537 4.45 -3.74 5.47
C LEU A 537 5.09 -2.36 5.30
N ARG A 538 5.28 -1.94 4.04
CA ARG A 538 5.80 -0.62 3.70
C ARG A 538 4.81 0.48 4.08
N ALA A 539 3.52 0.32 3.79
CA ALA A 539 2.48 1.23 4.22
C ALA A 539 2.44 1.37 5.76
N ASP A 540 2.47 0.25 6.50
CA ASP A 540 2.50 0.26 7.97
C ASP A 540 3.67 1.09 8.52
N THR A 541 4.85 0.92 7.93
CA THR A 541 6.05 1.66 8.35
C THR A 541 5.90 3.15 8.12
N LEU A 542 5.42 3.55 6.93
CA LEU A 542 5.20 4.94 6.57
C LEU A 542 4.07 5.58 7.40
N ALA A 543 3.12 4.76 7.89
CA ALA A 543 2.07 5.18 8.80
C ALA A 543 2.54 5.35 10.27
N GLY A 544 3.84 5.26 10.53
CA GLY A 544 4.41 5.31 11.88
C GLY A 544 4.06 4.12 12.75
N ALA A 545 3.47 3.05 12.19
CA ALA A 545 3.40 1.78 12.88
C ALA A 545 4.82 1.20 12.87
N GLY A 546 5.36 0.83 14.04
CA GLY A 546 6.61 0.09 14.07
C GLY A 546 6.50 -1.13 13.14
N VAL A 547 7.51 -1.39 12.33
CA VAL A 547 7.50 -2.56 11.45
C VAL A 547 7.46 -3.80 12.33
N ASP A 548 6.55 -4.73 12.04
CA ASP A 548 6.67 -6.08 12.58
C ASP A 548 7.92 -6.73 11.96
N MET A 549 9.06 -6.54 12.63
CA MET A 549 10.36 -6.97 12.13
C MET A 549 10.43 -8.47 11.90
N ARG A 550 9.63 -9.27 12.63
CA ARG A 550 9.56 -10.70 12.41
C ARG A 550 8.89 -10.99 11.07
N ARG A 551 7.74 -10.39 10.80
CA ARG A 551 7.02 -10.56 9.53
C ARG A 551 7.81 -9.99 8.35
N PHE A 552 8.47 -8.84 8.53
CA PHE A 552 9.33 -8.24 7.52
C PHE A 552 10.53 -9.12 7.17
N ALA A 553 11.20 -9.69 8.18
CA ALA A 553 12.32 -10.61 7.97
C ALA A 553 11.89 -11.88 7.22
N GLU A 554 10.72 -12.41 7.56
CA GLU A 554 10.13 -13.58 6.88
C GLU A 554 9.82 -13.28 5.41
N ASP A 555 9.27 -12.10 5.13
CA ASP A 555 8.98 -11.61 3.77
C ASP A 555 10.26 -11.48 2.93
N LEU A 556 11.32 -10.90 3.51
CA LEU A 556 12.61 -10.79 2.84
C LEU A 556 13.25 -12.16 2.59
N LEU A 557 13.23 -13.06 3.58
CA LEU A 557 13.82 -14.39 3.45
C LEU A 557 13.10 -15.22 2.38
N ASP A 558 11.77 -15.17 2.35
CA ASP A 558 10.95 -15.82 1.33
C ASP A 558 11.28 -15.25 -0.07
N ALA A 559 11.40 -13.92 -0.19
CA ALA A 559 11.81 -13.26 -1.43
C ALA A 559 13.18 -13.74 -1.94
N ILE A 560 14.18 -13.82 -1.04
CA ILE A 560 15.54 -14.24 -1.39
C ILE A 560 15.55 -15.72 -1.78
N THR A 561 14.96 -16.60 -0.96
CA THR A 561 15.01 -18.05 -1.18
C THR A 561 14.22 -18.51 -2.40
N SER A 562 13.15 -17.80 -2.76
CA SER A 562 12.41 -18.04 -4.00
C SER A 562 13.10 -17.46 -5.25
N GLY A 563 14.17 -16.66 -5.07
CA GLY A 563 14.83 -15.94 -6.16
C GLY A 563 13.98 -14.83 -6.77
N ASP A 564 13.00 -14.29 -6.02
CA ASP A 564 12.15 -13.19 -6.46
C ASP A 564 12.89 -11.85 -6.34
N VAL A 565 13.73 -11.59 -7.34
CA VAL A 565 14.55 -10.36 -7.44
C VAL A 565 13.70 -9.10 -7.34
N ALA A 566 12.48 -9.09 -7.88
CA ALA A 566 11.61 -7.92 -7.85
C ALA A 566 11.08 -7.65 -6.43
N ARG A 567 10.74 -8.69 -5.67
CA ARG A 567 10.35 -8.56 -4.25
C ARG A 567 11.52 -8.11 -3.38
N VAL A 568 12.71 -8.66 -3.59
CA VAL A 568 13.92 -8.19 -2.90
C VAL A 568 14.21 -6.72 -3.22
N ASP A 569 14.12 -6.32 -4.49
CA ASP A 569 14.34 -4.93 -4.92
C ASP A 569 13.40 -3.92 -4.23
N ARG A 570 12.12 -4.29 -4.03
CA ARG A 570 11.14 -3.47 -3.29
C ARG A 570 11.49 -3.33 -1.82
N LEU A 571 11.93 -4.42 -1.20
CA LEU A 571 12.33 -4.45 0.20
C LEU A 571 13.67 -3.74 0.45
N TYR A 572 14.49 -3.53 -0.58
CA TYR A 572 15.78 -2.86 -0.47
C TYR A 572 15.70 -1.34 -0.69
N ALA A 573 16.39 -0.60 0.16
CA ALA A 573 16.66 0.81 -0.05
C ALA A 573 17.57 0.98 -1.28
N ALA A 574 17.52 2.14 -1.93
CA ALA A 574 18.37 2.40 -3.09
C ALA A 574 19.87 2.38 -2.73
N ASP A 575 20.19 2.76 -1.48
CA ASP A 575 21.53 2.86 -0.89
C ASP A 575 21.95 1.62 -0.09
N ILE A 576 21.24 0.49 -0.21
CA ILE A 576 21.55 -0.79 0.46
C ILE A 576 23.02 -1.21 0.29
N ARG A 577 23.61 -1.72 1.37
CA ARG A 577 24.91 -2.43 1.36
C ARG A 577 24.76 -3.85 1.91
N VAL A 578 25.23 -4.84 1.13
CA VAL A 578 25.24 -6.26 1.54
C VAL A 578 26.68 -6.73 1.67
N TRP A 579 27.13 -6.99 2.88
CA TRP A 579 28.50 -7.39 3.19
C TRP A 579 28.55 -8.86 3.58
N HIS A 580 29.58 -9.60 3.15
CA HIS A 580 29.81 -10.99 3.58
C HIS A 580 31.11 -11.14 4.35
N ASN A 581 31.08 -11.96 5.39
CA ASN A 581 32.26 -12.27 6.21
C ASN A 581 33.36 -13.03 5.46
N TYR A 582 33.00 -13.89 4.51
CA TYR A 582 33.94 -14.83 3.91
C TYR A 582 34.81 -14.23 2.80
N ASP A 583 34.34 -13.19 2.12
CA ASP A 583 35.09 -12.44 1.11
C ASP A 583 35.44 -11.00 1.57
N GLY A 584 34.77 -10.51 2.62
CA GLY A 584 34.96 -9.16 3.14
C GLY A 584 34.45 -8.06 2.21
N VAL A 585 33.72 -8.40 1.15
CA VAL A 585 33.28 -7.47 0.10
C VAL A 585 31.87 -6.95 0.41
N GLY A 586 31.73 -5.63 0.47
CA GLY A 586 30.44 -4.96 0.49
C GLY A 586 29.90 -4.79 -0.93
N ARG A 587 28.76 -5.40 -1.22
CA ARG A 587 28.05 -5.34 -2.50
C ARG A 587 26.97 -4.26 -2.47
N ASP A 588 26.79 -3.60 -3.60
CA ASP A 588 25.68 -2.68 -3.82
C ASP A 588 24.38 -3.40 -4.19
N LYS A 589 23.32 -2.61 -4.39
CA LYS A 589 22.00 -3.13 -4.75
C LYS A 589 22.02 -3.98 -6.01
N ALA A 590 22.67 -3.51 -7.07
CA ALA A 590 22.68 -4.19 -8.36
C ALA A 590 23.41 -5.53 -8.26
N GLU A 591 24.56 -5.54 -7.57
CA GLU A 591 25.34 -6.75 -7.31
C GLU A 591 24.58 -7.77 -6.45
N SER A 592 23.88 -7.32 -5.41
CA SER A 592 23.07 -8.20 -4.55
C SER A 592 21.87 -8.80 -5.29
N LEU A 593 21.13 -7.98 -6.06
CA LEU A 593 20.01 -8.46 -6.86
C LEU A 593 20.45 -9.47 -7.93
N ASP A 594 21.65 -9.30 -8.48
CA ASP A 594 22.22 -10.24 -9.43
C ASP A 594 22.63 -11.57 -8.76
N ALA A 595 23.08 -11.53 -7.50
CA ALA A 595 23.29 -12.74 -6.71
C ALA A 595 21.98 -13.50 -6.47
N VAL A 596 20.90 -12.81 -6.08
CA VAL A 596 19.56 -13.42 -5.91
C VAL A 596 19.06 -14.04 -7.22
N ARG A 597 19.24 -13.34 -8.34
CA ARG A 597 18.84 -13.83 -9.68
C ARG A 597 19.51 -15.16 -10.03
N ARG A 598 20.75 -15.34 -9.60
CA ARG A 598 21.55 -16.55 -9.87
C ARG A 598 21.15 -17.76 -9.02
N ILE A 599 20.41 -17.60 -7.93
CA ILE A 599 20.09 -18.70 -6.99
C ILE A 599 19.45 -19.88 -7.73
N GLY A 600 18.35 -19.66 -8.47
CA GLY A 600 17.64 -20.74 -9.17
C GLY A 600 18.45 -21.38 -10.31
N ALA A 601 19.42 -20.65 -10.88
CA ALA A 601 20.32 -21.16 -11.91
C ALA A 601 21.46 -22.00 -11.34
N HIS A 602 21.87 -21.78 -10.08
CA HIS A 602 22.95 -22.52 -9.43
C HIS A 602 22.45 -23.66 -8.56
N TYR A 603 21.27 -23.53 -7.95
CA TYR A 603 20.77 -24.47 -6.96
C TYR A 603 19.38 -25.01 -7.30
N ASP A 604 19.20 -26.31 -7.11
CA ASP A 604 17.89 -26.98 -7.10
C ASP A 604 17.34 -27.05 -5.67
N GLY A 605 16.06 -26.72 -5.50
CA GLY A 605 15.38 -26.77 -4.20
C GLY A 605 15.98 -25.86 -3.13
N PHE A 606 16.45 -24.66 -3.50
CA PHE A 606 17.04 -23.72 -2.54
C PHE A 606 16.01 -23.23 -1.52
N HIS A 607 16.27 -23.40 -0.23
CA HIS A 607 15.36 -23.00 0.86
C HIS A 607 16.13 -22.77 2.17
N ALA A 608 15.47 -22.14 3.15
CA ALA A 608 16.03 -21.94 4.49
C ALA A 608 15.36 -22.89 5.50
N THR A 609 16.16 -23.46 6.40
CA THR A 609 15.69 -24.27 7.55
C THR A 609 16.22 -23.71 8.86
N GLY A 610 15.59 -24.07 9.98
CA GLY A 610 16.04 -23.63 11.32
C GLY A 610 15.96 -22.11 11.52
N VAL A 611 15.08 -21.42 10.79
CA VAL A 611 14.96 -19.96 10.79
C VAL A 611 14.59 -19.47 12.19
N ARG A 612 15.45 -18.62 12.76
CA ARG A 612 15.18 -17.85 13.98
C ARG A 612 15.41 -16.38 13.66
N ILE A 613 14.42 -15.56 14.01
CA ILE A 613 14.46 -14.12 13.83
C ILE A 613 14.32 -13.46 15.20
N ASP A 614 15.28 -12.60 15.51
CA ASP A 614 15.37 -11.83 16.74
C ASP A 614 15.34 -10.34 16.38
N PRO A 615 14.19 -9.65 16.56
CA PRO A 615 14.11 -8.21 16.34
C PRO A 615 15.10 -7.43 17.21
N VAL A 616 15.73 -6.41 16.64
CA VAL A 616 16.61 -5.47 17.35
C VAL A 616 16.26 -4.02 16.97
N PRO A 617 16.68 -3.00 17.74
CA PRO A 617 16.43 -1.62 17.36
C PRO A 617 16.97 -1.31 15.96
N GLY A 618 16.09 -0.84 15.06
CA GLY A 618 16.45 -0.52 13.68
C GLY A 618 16.65 -1.72 12.75
N GLY A 619 16.24 -2.95 13.14
CA GLY A 619 16.47 -4.12 12.30
C GLY A 619 16.12 -5.46 12.94
N TYR A 620 16.80 -6.51 12.49
CA TYR A 620 16.70 -7.85 13.08
C TYR A 620 18.00 -8.65 12.86
N VAL A 621 18.19 -9.65 13.71
CA VAL A 621 19.17 -10.72 13.50
C VAL A 621 18.42 -11.96 13.05
N GLN A 622 18.88 -12.58 11.98
CA GLN A 622 18.35 -13.83 11.46
C GLN A 622 19.42 -14.92 11.53
N ARG A 623 19.01 -16.12 11.95
CA ARG A 623 19.84 -17.33 11.88
C ARG A 623 19.08 -18.38 11.09
N CYS A 624 19.71 -18.98 10.09
CA CYS A 624 19.12 -20.04 9.28
C CYS A 624 20.18 -20.91 8.63
N VAL A 625 19.79 -22.10 8.16
CA VAL A 625 20.62 -22.95 7.31
C VAL A 625 20.06 -22.88 5.90
N PHE A 626 20.80 -22.27 4.98
CA PHE A 626 20.47 -22.32 3.56
C PHE A 626 20.80 -23.71 3.02
N ARG A 627 19.83 -24.33 2.35
CA ARG A 627 19.93 -25.67 1.79
C ARG A 627 19.58 -25.63 0.32
N GLY A 628 20.18 -26.53 -0.45
CA GLY A 628 19.89 -26.71 -1.88
C GLY A 628 20.79 -27.78 -2.46
N ARG A 629 20.70 -28.01 -3.77
CA ARG A 629 21.61 -28.90 -4.50
C ARG A 629 22.26 -28.14 -5.63
N ASP A 630 23.59 -28.07 -5.63
CA ASP A 630 24.32 -27.42 -6.72
C ASP A 630 24.05 -28.15 -8.04
N ARG A 631 23.55 -27.42 -9.06
CA ARG A 631 23.16 -27.99 -10.35
C ARG A 631 24.35 -28.44 -11.19
N SER A 632 25.53 -27.85 -10.97
CA SER A 632 26.74 -28.13 -11.76
C SER A 632 27.52 -29.34 -11.23
N THR A 633 27.56 -29.50 -9.90
CA THR A 633 28.30 -30.56 -9.22
C THR A 633 27.42 -31.67 -8.67
N GLY A 634 26.12 -31.42 -8.52
CA GLY A 634 25.16 -32.33 -7.88
C GLY A 634 25.29 -32.40 -6.36
N ALA A 635 26.22 -31.65 -5.75
CA ALA A 635 26.50 -31.67 -4.33
C ALA A 635 25.36 -31.02 -3.51
N GLU A 636 25.07 -31.56 -2.33
CA GLU A 636 24.18 -30.89 -1.39
C GLU A 636 24.87 -29.68 -0.75
N LEU A 637 24.16 -28.55 -0.77
CA LEU A 637 24.49 -27.33 -0.09
C LEU A 637 23.79 -27.35 1.28
N ALA A 638 24.56 -27.12 2.33
CA ALA A 638 24.07 -26.75 3.65
C ALA A 638 25.02 -25.68 4.20
N VAL A 639 24.55 -24.44 4.30
CA VAL A 639 25.34 -23.30 4.76
C VAL A 639 24.62 -22.68 5.94
N ASP A 640 25.21 -22.80 7.12
CA ASP A 640 24.80 -22.02 8.28
C ASP A 640 25.06 -20.53 8.01
N ALA A 641 24.01 -19.73 8.16
CA ALA A 641 24.04 -18.29 7.96
C ALA A 641 23.48 -17.55 9.17
N MET A 642 24.20 -16.53 9.61
CA MET A 642 23.69 -15.49 10.49
C MET A 642 23.71 -14.16 9.73
N MET A 643 22.60 -13.44 9.74
CA MET A 643 22.48 -12.14 9.08
C MET A 643 22.05 -11.09 10.09
N HIS A 644 22.77 -9.98 10.14
CA HIS A 644 22.30 -8.75 10.78
C HIS A 644 21.74 -7.82 9.71
N VAL A 645 20.47 -7.46 9.85
CA VAL A 645 19.73 -6.72 8.83
C VAL A 645 19.22 -5.41 9.44
N GLU A 646 19.63 -4.28 8.86
CA GLU A 646 19.17 -2.95 9.26
C GLU A 646 18.06 -2.48 8.33
N VAL A 647 16.98 -1.92 8.91
CA VAL A 647 15.77 -1.49 8.22
C VAL A 647 15.46 -0.02 8.55
N ARG A 648 15.27 0.80 7.52
CA ARG A 648 14.85 2.20 7.60
C ARG A 648 13.67 2.42 6.65
N ASP A 649 12.60 3.04 7.14
CA ASP A 649 11.39 3.36 6.35
C ASP A 649 10.83 2.16 5.57
N GLY A 650 10.83 1.00 6.23
CA GLY A 650 10.32 -0.25 5.69
C GLY A 650 11.19 -0.81 4.56
N ARG A 651 12.46 -0.40 4.49
CA ARG A 651 13.44 -0.94 3.55
C ARG A 651 14.73 -1.34 4.23
N VAL A 652 15.32 -2.42 3.76
CA VAL A 652 16.64 -2.86 4.17
C VAL A 652 17.68 -1.86 3.66
N VAL A 653 18.49 -1.33 4.56
CA VAL A 653 19.61 -0.42 4.25
C VAL A 653 20.97 -1.09 4.43
N ARG A 654 21.04 -2.17 5.21
CA ARG A 654 22.26 -2.95 5.40
C ARG A 654 21.95 -4.42 5.66
N ILE A 655 22.74 -5.31 5.07
CA ILE A 655 22.82 -6.72 5.44
C ILE A 655 24.28 -7.05 5.71
N GLU A 656 24.56 -7.61 6.88
CA GLU A 656 25.84 -8.25 7.17
C GLU A 656 25.61 -9.75 7.30
N GLU A 657 26.13 -10.50 6.34
CA GLU A 657 25.97 -11.94 6.24
C GLU A 657 27.24 -12.66 6.71
N TYR A 658 27.04 -13.55 7.68
CA TYR A 658 28.07 -14.39 8.28
C TYR A 658 27.76 -15.84 7.92
N THR A 659 28.53 -16.41 6.99
CA THR A 659 28.45 -17.81 6.58
C THR A 659 29.77 -18.55 6.83
N ASP A 660 29.67 -19.84 7.13
CA ASP A 660 30.85 -20.71 7.26
C ASP A 660 31.14 -21.41 5.93
N THR A 661 32.20 -20.95 5.24
CA THR A 661 32.58 -21.46 3.90
C THR A 661 33.21 -22.86 3.93
N ALA A 662 33.49 -23.43 5.09
CA ALA A 662 33.96 -24.81 5.21
C ALA A 662 32.87 -25.86 4.91
N GLN A 663 31.60 -25.45 4.77
CA GLN A 663 30.44 -26.37 4.69
C GLN A 663 29.98 -26.70 3.25
N GLY A 664 30.71 -26.26 2.22
CA GLY A 664 30.36 -26.49 0.80
C GLY A 664 31.01 -27.73 0.21
N THR A 665 30.44 -28.91 0.49
CA THR A 665 30.51 -30.22 -0.22
C THR A 665 30.51 -31.34 0.82
N VAL A 666 29.47 -32.17 0.83
CA VAL A 666 29.45 -33.42 1.59
C VAL A 666 29.91 -34.55 0.66
N PRO A 667 31.11 -35.12 0.81
CA PRO A 667 31.42 -36.43 0.25
C PRO A 667 30.70 -37.49 1.09
N GLU A 668 30.22 -38.56 0.44
CA GLU A 668 29.58 -39.70 1.11
C GLU A 668 30.36 -40.18 2.34
N PRO A 669 29.67 -40.67 3.39
CA PRO A 669 30.34 -41.18 4.58
C PRO A 669 31.18 -42.39 4.18
N ALA A 670 32.50 -42.24 4.23
CA ALA A 670 33.42 -43.34 4.10
C ALA A 670 33.15 -44.34 5.24
N THR A 671 32.46 -45.43 4.91
CA THR A 671 32.40 -46.62 5.76
C THR A 671 33.77 -47.27 5.78
N GLY A 672 34.55 -47.01 6.83
CA GLY A 672 35.83 -47.68 7.06
C GLY A 672 36.44 -47.24 8.41
N PRO A 673 36.78 -48.16 9.31
CA PRO A 673 37.30 -47.83 10.62
C PRO A 673 38.81 -47.58 10.52
N ASP A 674 39.22 -46.35 10.25
CA ASP A 674 40.59 -45.91 10.54
C ASP A 674 40.51 -44.59 11.31
N ALA A 675 40.47 -44.72 12.64
CA ALA A 675 40.72 -43.61 13.54
C ALA A 675 42.08 -43.01 13.18
N ILE A 676 42.08 -41.77 12.69
CA ILE A 676 43.25 -40.89 12.85
C ILE A 676 43.47 -40.85 14.37
N GLY A 677 44.49 -41.58 14.85
CA GLY A 677 44.72 -41.79 16.27
C GLY A 677 44.65 -40.46 17.02
N ALA A 678 43.77 -40.37 18.02
CA ALA A 678 43.63 -39.18 18.83
C ALA A 678 45.00 -38.85 19.45
N GLY A 679 45.63 -37.76 18.98
CA GLY A 679 46.87 -37.28 19.57
C GLY A 679 46.68 -36.86 21.02
N PRO A 680 47.77 -36.70 21.80
CA PRO A 680 47.67 -36.51 23.24
C PRO A 680 46.86 -35.25 23.58
N ARG A 681 46.09 -35.34 24.67
CA ARG A 681 45.26 -34.26 25.21
C ARG A 681 45.73 -33.97 26.62
N PHE A 682 45.78 -32.68 26.97
CA PHE A 682 46.06 -32.22 28.32
C PHE A 682 44.78 -31.65 28.93
N ARG A 683 44.52 -32.04 30.17
CA ARG A 683 43.40 -31.55 30.98
C ARG A 683 43.92 -30.97 32.29
N ASP A 684 43.44 -29.80 32.67
CA ASP A 684 43.89 -29.11 33.89
C ASP A 684 43.06 -29.47 35.13
N GLY A 685 42.02 -30.29 34.96
CA GLY A 685 41.29 -30.91 36.08
C GLY A 685 40.24 -30.01 36.72
N THR A 686 39.82 -28.96 36.03
CA THR A 686 38.92 -27.90 36.55
C THR A 686 37.43 -28.22 36.44
N GLY A 687 37.07 -29.41 35.93
CA GLY A 687 35.69 -29.91 35.80
C GLY A 687 34.92 -29.39 34.59
N TRP A 688 35.26 -28.21 34.05
CA TRP A 688 34.63 -27.62 32.86
C TRP A 688 34.86 -28.45 31.58
N GLU A 689 36.04 -29.05 31.46
CA GLU A 689 36.45 -29.84 30.29
C GLU A 689 35.59 -31.11 30.10
N GLU A 690 35.09 -31.67 31.21
CA GLU A 690 34.19 -32.82 31.21
C GLU A 690 32.75 -32.42 30.86
N GLN A 691 32.28 -31.29 31.40
CA GLN A 691 30.92 -30.79 31.14
C GLN A 691 30.73 -30.31 29.70
N ALA A 692 31.72 -29.61 29.14
CA ALA A 692 31.65 -29.01 27.81
C ALA A 692 32.33 -29.85 26.71
N GLY A 693 32.97 -30.97 27.06
CA GLY A 693 33.53 -31.91 26.08
C GLY A 693 34.77 -31.40 25.34
N TYR A 694 35.68 -30.70 26.02
CA TYR A 694 36.94 -30.21 25.44
C TYR A 694 38.17 -30.67 26.24
N SER A 695 39.36 -30.16 25.91
CA SER A 695 40.60 -30.36 26.68
C SER A 695 41.39 -29.06 26.65
N ARG A 696 42.06 -28.71 27.75
CA ARG A 696 42.84 -27.47 27.90
C ARG A 696 43.84 -27.32 26.76
N ALA A 697 44.48 -28.41 26.36
CA ALA A 697 45.24 -28.45 25.13
C ALA A 697 45.10 -29.78 24.39
N ALA A 698 45.30 -29.70 23.08
CA ALA A 698 45.11 -30.80 22.14
C ALA A 698 46.28 -30.81 21.14
N ARG A 699 47.00 -31.92 21.05
CA ARG A 699 48.07 -32.10 20.05
C ARG A 699 47.61 -33.03 18.92
N GLN A 700 47.91 -32.66 17.69
CA GLN A 700 47.76 -33.52 16.52
C GLN A 700 48.95 -33.33 15.58
N GLY A 701 49.76 -34.37 15.42
CA GLY A 701 51.05 -34.26 14.73
C GLY A 701 52.00 -33.29 15.43
N GLY A 702 52.48 -32.28 14.68
CA GLY A 702 53.35 -31.21 15.19
C GLY A 702 52.60 -30.00 15.76
N SER A 703 51.27 -29.96 15.69
CA SER A 703 50.48 -28.79 16.12
C SER A 703 49.85 -29.02 17.49
N ILE A 704 49.94 -28.01 18.35
CA ILE A 704 49.30 -27.95 19.67
C ILE A 704 48.35 -26.76 19.69
N ALA A 705 47.08 -26.99 20.01
CA ALA A 705 46.08 -25.94 20.21
C ALA A 705 45.64 -25.93 21.67
N VAL A 706 45.67 -24.75 22.30
CA VAL A 706 45.24 -24.51 23.68
C VAL A 706 43.89 -23.79 23.64
N SER A 707 42.89 -24.37 24.30
CA SER A 707 41.56 -23.78 24.44
C SER A 707 41.59 -22.47 25.25
N GLY A 708 40.54 -21.67 25.08
CA GLY A 708 40.36 -20.43 25.82
C GLY A 708 40.58 -20.59 27.32
N THR A 709 41.58 -19.88 27.83
CA THR A 709 42.11 -20.03 29.18
C THR A 709 41.91 -18.75 29.97
N THR A 710 41.15 -18.86 31.05
CA THR A 710 40.87 -17.79 32.01
C THR A 710 41.67 -17.98 33.31
N ALA A 711 41.86 -16.90 34.06
CA ALA A 711 42.50 -16.90 35.36
C ALA A 711 41.49 -17.34 36.44
N HIS A 712 41.26 -18.64 36.60
CA HIS A 712 40.25 -19.15 37.53
C HIS A 712 40.87 -19.91 38.73
N GLY A 713 40.19 -19.84 39.88
CA GLY A 713 40.52 -20.57 41.09
C GLY A 713 40.01 -22.02 41.05
N PRO A 714 40.35 -22.84 42.07
CA PRO A 714 39.96 -24.25 42.14
C PRO A 714 38.44 -24.50 42.15
N ASP A 715 37.65 -23.48 42.52
CA ASP A 715 36.18 -23.49 42.56
C ASP A 715 35.54 -22.89 41.29
N GLY A 716 36.34 -22.53 40.29
CA GLY A 716 35.89 -21.89 39.05
C GLY A 716 35.65 -20.38 39.16
N SER A 717 35.92 -19.75 40.31
CA SER A 717 35.82 -18.29 40.48
C SER A 717 36.95 -17.55 39.76
N ALA A 718 36.73 -16.30 39.36
CA ALA A 718 37.79 -15.49 38.76
C ALA A 718 38.86 -15.11 39.80
N LEU A 719 40.12 -15.35 39.47
CA LEU A 719 41.27 -14.82 40.19
C LEU A 719 41.50 -13.37 39.76
N TYR A 720 41.90 -12.53 40.72
CA TYR A 720 42.22 -11.12 40.48
C TYR A 720 41.06 -10.33 39.83
N PRO A 721 39.85 -10.32 40.43
CA PRO A 721 38.70 -9.59 39.89
C PRO A 721 39.04 -8.10 39.75
N GLY A 722 38.75 -7.52 38.57
CA GLY A 722 39.03 -6.12 38.27
C GLY A 722 40.47 -5.81 37.82
N ASP A 723 41.40 -6.78 37.89
CA ASP A 723 42.81 -6.58 37.49
C ASP A 723 43.09 -7.27 36.15
N THR A 724 43.06 -6.48 35.07
CA THR A 724 43.30 -6.99 33.71
C THR A 724 44.71 -7.55 33.53
N TYR A 725 45.72 -6.93 34.15
CA TYR A 725 47.11 -7.37 34.02
C TYR A 725 47.32 -8.71 34.71
N ALA A 726 46.89 -8.84 35.96
CA ALA A 726 47.06 -10.07 36.74
C ALA A 726 46.29 -11.25 36.11
N GLN A 727 45.08 -11.01 35.59
CA GLN A 727 44.34 -12.02 34.84
C GLN A 727 45.06 -12.42 33.54
N ALA A 728 45.48 -11.46 32.71
CA ALA A 728 46.18 -11.76 31.47
C ALA A 728 47.48 -12.56 31.71
N LEU A 729 48.25 -12.18 32.73
CA LEU A 729 49.50 -12.84 33.09
C LEU A 729 49.28 -14.30 33.51
N GLU A 730 48.24 -14.55 34.31
CA GLU A 730 47.87 -15.90 34.73
C GLU A 730 47.34 -16.74 33.56
N CYS A 731 46.48 -16.19 32.70
CA CYS A 731 45.97 -16.86 31.51
C CYS A 731 47.10 -17.31 30.58
N LEU A 732 48.06 -16.41 30.32
CA LEU A 732 49.22 -16.69 29.46
C LEU A 732 50.13 -17.77 30.06
N ARG A 733 50.41 -17.72 31.37
CA ARG A 733 51.22 -18.74 32.05
C ARG A 733 50.58 -20.12 31.97
N ARG A 734 49.28 -20.21 32.20
CA ARG A 734 48.53 -21.47 32.09
C ARG A 734 48.50 -21.99 30.67
N ALA A 735 48.30 -21.11 29.69
CA ALA A 735 48.28 -21.51 28.29
C ALA A 735 49.65 -22.04 27.83
N VAL A 736 50.75 -21.39 28.25
CA VAL A 736 52.12 -21.88 27.99
C VAL A 736 52.39 -23.21 28.69
N ALA A 737 51.98 -23.37 29.96
CA ALA A 737 52.13 -24.64 30.66
C ALA A 737 51.38 -25.78 29.96
N ALA A 738 50.18 -25.52 29.43
CA ALA A 738 49.44 -26.51 28.65
C ALA A 738 50.13 -26.91 27.33
N VAL A 739 50.90 -26.00 26.71
CA VAL A 739 51.78 -26.32 25.57
C VAL A 739 52.92 -27.25 26.00
N GLU A 740 53.54 -26.98 27.16
CA GLU A 740 54.66 -27.76 27.70
C GLU A 740 54.25 -29.20 28.06
N GLU A 741 53.04 -29.38 28.61
CA GLU A 741 52.46 -30.70 28.93
C GLU A 741 52.27 -31.59 27.68
N LEU A 742 52.17 -30.99 26.50
CA LEU A 742 52.06 -31.71 25.23
C LEU A 742 53.38 -31.79 24.45
N GLY A 743 54.50 -31.51 25.13
CA GLY A 743 55.85 -31.62 24.59
C GLY A 743 56.29 -30.44 23.74
N GLY A 744 55.63 -29.29 23.87
CA GLY A 744 56.12 -28.01 23.34
C GLY A 744 56.96 -27.24 24.35
N ALA A 745 57.34 -26.03 23.97
CA ALA A 745 57.98 -25.06 24.85
C ALA A 745 57.36 -23.68 24.63
N ARG A 746 57.60 -22.73 25.54
CA ARG A 746 57.22 -21.32 25.34
C ARG A 746 57.67 -20.75 23.97
N THR A 747 58.83 -21.15 23.48
CA THR A 747 59.37 -20.74 22.16
C THR A 747 58.67 -21.41 20.97
N SER A 748 57.85 -22.44 21.21
CA SER A 748 57.03 -23.10 20.20
C SER A 748 55.72 -22.36 19.92
N VAL A 749 55.38 -21.34 20.72
CA VAL A 749 54.15 -20.56 20.54
C VAL A 749 54.21 -19.78 19.24
N LEU A 750 53.28 -20.08 18.33
CA LEU A 750 53.18 -19.46 17.01
C LEU A 750 52.16 -18.31 17.01
N ARG A 751 51.04 -18.48 17.73
CA ARG A 751 49.97 -17.49 17.81
C ARG A 751 49.37 -17.41 19.20
N THR A 752 48.98 -16.20 19.58
CA THR A 752 48.15 -15.90 20.75
C THR A 752 46.90 -15.13 20.32
N ARG A 753 45.75 -15.47 20.90
CA ARG A 753 44.51 -14.68 20.80
C ARG A 753 44.10 -14.26 22.20
N MET A 754 43.98 -12.95 22.44
CA MET A 754 43.53 -12.40 23.72
C MET A 754 42.12 -11.82 23.54
N LEU A 755 41.16 -12.34 24.30
CA LEU A 755 39.77 -11.91 24.32
C LEU A 755 39.53 -11.08 25.58
N LEU A 756 39.16 -9.81 25.40
CA LEU A 756 38.99 -8.83 26.47
C LEU A 756 37.51 -8.50 26.66
N ALA A 757 36.99 -8.69 27.87
CA ALA A 757 35.62 -8.33 28.21
C ALA A 757 35.44 -6.79 28.27
N PRO A 758 34.21 -6.25 28.20
CA PRO A 758 33.97 -4.84 28.44
C PRO A 758 34.44 -4.45 29.84
N GLY A 759 35.35 -3.46 29.93
CA GLY A 759 35.96 -3.03 31.19
C GLY A 759 37.41 -3.50 31.41
N ALA A 760 37.94 -4.36 30.55
CA ALA A 760 39.35 -4.74 30.56
C ALA A 760 40.25 -3.64 29.96
N ASP A 761 41.43 -3.39 30.55
CA ASP A 761 42.44 -2.48 30.00
C ASP A 761 43.40 -3.23 29.06
N TRP A 762 43.25 -3.00 27.75
CA TRP A 762 44.07 -3.67 26.74
C TRP A 762 45.57 -3.38 26.88
N ARG A 763 45.97 -2.23 27.43
CA ARG A 763 47.40 -1.91 27.62
C ARG A 763 48.01 -2.81 28.70
N GLU A 764 47.25 -3.07 29.74
CA GLU A 764 47.63 -3.97 30.83
C GLU A 764 47.68 -5.42 30.37
N ALA A 765 46.72 -5.86 29.54
CA ALA A 765 46.80 -7.17 28.88
C ALA A 765 48.03 -7.29 27.95
N SER A 766 48.32 -6.27 27.14
CA SER A 766 49.52 -6.25 26.28
C SER A 766 50.82 -6.22 27.08
N ARG A 767 50.85 -5.55 28.24
CA ARG A 767 52.00 -5.54 29.15
C ARG A 767 52.30 -6.96 29.69
N ALA A 768 51.27 -7.68 30.12
CA ALA A 768 51.40 -9.08 30.53
C ALA A 768 51.85 -9.99 29.39
N HIS A 769 51.33 -9.77 28.17
CA HIS A 769 51.76 -10.51 26.97
C HIS A 769 53.24 -10.30 26.65
N ALA A 770 53.70 -9.05 26.64
CA ALA A 770 55.10 -8.72 26.42
C ALA A 770 56.02 -9.34 27.48
N GLU A 771 55.57 -9.43 28.73
CA GLU A 771 56.34 -10.07 29.81
C GLU A 771 56.51 -11.58 29.61
N VAL A 772 55.48 -12.28 29.10
CA VAL A 772 55.53 -13.74 28.94
C VAL A 772 56.14 -14.16 27.60
N LEU A 773 55.87 -13.43 26.51
CA LEU A 773 56.16 -13.84 25.14
C LEU A 773 56.89 -12.78 24.30
N GLY A 774 57.32 -11.67 24.90
CA GLY A 774 57.90 -10.53 24.14
C GLY A 774 59.13 -10.87 23.32
N ASP A 775 60.00 -11.76 23.81
CA ASP A 775 61.19 -12.25 23.09
C ASP A 775 60.89 -13.39 22.10
N VAL A 776 59.73 -14.05 22.24
CA VAL A 776 59.24 -15.05 21.27
C VAL A 776 58.54 -14.37 20.09
N ALA A 777 57.87 -13.24 20.34
CA ALA A 777 57.15 -12.43 19.36
C ALA A 777 56.17 -13.25 18.47
N PRO A 778 55.24 -14.03 19.06
CA PRO A 778 54.26 -14.78 18.29
C PRO A 778 53.27 -13.86 17.58
N ALA A 779 52.58 -14.37 16.55
CA ALA A 779 51.45 -13.66 15.97
C ALA A 779 50.42 -13.38 17.10
N ASN A 780 49.98 -12.14 17.23
CA ASN A 780 49.03 -11.76 18.27
C ASN A 780 47.79 -11.12 17.65
N SER A 781 46.62 -11.48 18.17
CA SER A 781 45.38 -10.77 17.92
C SER A 781 44.67 -10.52 19.24
N THR A 782 44.30 -9.27 19.48
CA THR A 782 43.63 -8.84 20.71
C THR A 782 42.27 -8.27 20.34
N TYR A 783 41.21 -8.83 20.90
CA TYR A 783 39.83 -8.49 20.59
C TYR A 783 39.12 -7.97 21.83
N VAL A 784 38.22 -7.01 21.66
CA VAL A 784 37.21 -6.69 22.68
C VAL A 784 35.94 -7.46 22.32
N VAL A 785 35.46 -8.29 23.24
CA VAL A 785 34.28 -9.14 23.06
C VAL A 785 33.11 -8.64 23.90
N GLY A 786 31.89 -9.07 23.59
CA GLY A 786 30.68 -8.60 24.30
C GLY A 786 30.61 -9.02 25.77
N SER A 787 31.14 -10.19 26.13
CA SER A 787 31.30 -10.68 27.51
C SER A 787 32.13 -11.97 27.51
N LEU A 788 32.68 -12.36 28.67
CA LEU A 788 33.28 -13.68 28.91
C LEU A 788 32.34 -14.54 29.78
N ILE A 789 32.50 -15.86 29.73
CA ILE A 789 31.67 -16.79 30.51
C ILE A 789 32.13 -16.80 31.98
N GLY A 790 31.26 -16.35 32.87
CA GLY A 790 31.51 -16.26 34.31
C GLY A 790 31.65 -14.81 34.79
N ALA A 791 31.34 -14.57 36.07
CA ALA A 791 31.46 -13.24 36.66
C ALA A 791 32.93 -12.88 36.90
N ASP A 792 33.26 -11.59 36.77
CA ASP A 792 34.56 -10.98 37.06
C ASP A 792 35.76 -11.44 36.21
N PHE A 793 35.53 -12.23 35.16
CA PHE A 793 36.54 -12.51 34.12
C PHE A 793 36.66 -11.35 33.13
N LEU A 794 37.88 -10.85 32.96
CA LEU A 794 38.22 -9.75 32.06
C LEU A 794 39.05 -10.21 30.86
N VAL A 795 39.80 -11.31 31.00
CA VAL A 795 40.73 -11.80 29.97
C VAL A 795 40.62 -13.31 29.79
N GLU A 796 40.54 -13.75 28.54
CA GLU A 796 40.67 -15.15 28.12
C GLU A 796 41.72 -15.26 27.01
N VAL A 797 42.57 -16.29 27.06
CA VAL A 797 43.70 -16.46 26.14
C VAL A 797 43.67 -17.82 25.45
N GLU A 798 43.82 -17.82 24.13
CA GLU A 798 44.09 -19.01 23.32
C GLU A 798 45.52 -18.98 22.79
N VAL A 799 46.10 -20.17 22.61
CA VAL A 799 47.47 -20.32 22.09
C VAL A 799 47.52 -21.44 21.06
N ASP A 800 48.12 -21.14 19.90
CA ASP A 800 48.55 -22.16 18.94
C ASP A 800 50.08 -22.27 19.01
N ALA A 801 50.59 -23.50 19.12
CA ALA A 801 52.02 -23.79 19.15
C ALA A 801 52.40 -24.90 18.16
N GLU A 802 53.64 -24.87 17.69
CA GLU A 802 54.18 -25.82 16.72
C GLU A 802 55.49 -26.43 17.22
N VAL A 803 55.57 -27.76 17.17
CA VAL A 803 56.72 -28.55 17.57
C VAL A 803 57.24 -29.36 16.39
N SER A 804 58.56 -29.44 16.25
CA SER A 804 59.18 -30.33 15.28
C SER A 804 58.78 -31.78 15.56
N ARG A 805 58.42 -32.52 14.50
CA ARG A 805 57.92 -33.90 14.57
C ARG A 805 58.85 -34.86 15.29
#